data_AF-A0A928TAH1-F1
#
_entry.id   AF-A0A928TAH1-F1
#
_cell.length_a   1.000
_cell.length_b   1.000
_cell.length_c   1.000
_cell.angle_alpha   90.00
_cell.angle_beta   90.00
_cell.angle_gamma   90.00
#
_symmetry.space_group_name_H-M   'P 1'
#
loop_
_entity.id
_entity.type
_entity.pdbx_description
1 polymer ?
#
loop_
_entity_poly.entity_id
_entity_poly.type
_entity_poly.pdbx_seq_one_letter_code
_entity_poly.pdbx_strand_id
1 'polypeptide(L)'
;MKKRYFIVFCVLVFIQVSNLYAVPPVNDAFANRAPVTGSLPQTLNGTNVEATKESGEPNHAGTTGGKSVWWTWTAPSTGSYIIKTMGSNFDTVLAVYTGAAVNALTLRASDDDSGGGGTSFLTLSATVGTVYQIAVDGWAGASGNITLTIEPPPPPPANDAFADRLNISGLSLISGNNNNATKEAGESNHAGYSGGRSVWYSWTAPASGEVSMWTTNNGFSTLLGIYTGSSVNALTQVGSVAFGGQAVFQVTGGTSYQIAVDGYNPSSGSFTLNIGSVIPPPANDAFGARIVLPSGATATAGTNAGATKEPGEPNHGGNAGGKSVWWTWMAPSSGEVTIEVTNSTFYPLIGIYTGSSVAALVSAGATSGGNTANFMAASGVTYHIAVDSGSMPNGGNFELGISDPVPPPANDQFANRVLLPGTFAKVNGYNNGASKEAGEPSHAGNTGGKSVWYRWVAPSNGTFSAYLVGDGTFANNAMLAIYTGSAVNALTPVGSASWGTPRTVSFTATAGTEYQIAVDGASWTPGVVFSGAFLLSVSQTAANNAFADAIDLGAAANGSSTSWVDFGANTEMGEPGHPAFPWNPMMHRTIWWKWTAPVSGLFSFDTLGSDFDTVLEVYTGTAVNALSLVAESHDADAEGRSSIAFQAALGTSYYFRVMGETVNDIGNVALQFTQLGAPGSLSDHIRLGRAYLQLQTTPSLAAADAQFAAALAIDANHPEANFLKAATGLARLEQGAAFESALAGLGITDGDLYGGGHTIPEDVNGDRIATPGTHTSNGLNYLVNTALPQLTVVRNHLDKVSASSFHTTLSDGESALRFVRVDAGDVALMRASTYMLEALIRLLQTYDAGASMADLINQSNTQDLTAESLVGSFSNLLESTGNDQRQALKSALQNANTHYQSGSAFIRNNRVDPGDADFLFAIAPENTQVEADARARSQEVSDSLNGSTTVAGETVNLAQVIQGPDVSLRNRLPGLMGNKAVSSTTPDPTFSGAAPHLTQNHINNELRVHGLLYETTSFGSWSGHFLKNLPLSDQLKTADPDGDLINNFAEYAFNLNPRERSATSDYATSGLETNLIDGKAYLNIIYNRRINRPNVSYVVAVSDNLTAWDRTQAQLVQVGLPVPNPDGVTESVQFRVLADPTLTDRKFIRIEVTDLTP
;
A
#
# COMPACT_ATOMS: atom_id res chain seq x y z
N MET A 1 9.06 7.46 17.34
CA MET A 1 8.63 6.13 16.87
C MET A 1 9.70 5.09 17.17
N LYS A 2 9.74 4.64 18.42
CA LYS A 2 10.58 3.56 18.97
C LYS A 2 9.67 2.87 19.99
N LYS A 3 9.80 1.55 20.19
CA LYS A 3 8.97 0.62 21.00
C LYS A 3 8.08 -0.24 20.09
N ARG A 4 8.04 -1.56 20.37
CA ARG A 4 7.18 -2.65 19.81
C ARG A 4 7.90 -3.63 18.86
N TYR A 5 8.71 -4.54 19.40
CA TYR A 5 9.34 -5.64 18.62
C TYR A 5 9.10 -7.05 19.18
N PHE A 6 7.97 -7.34 19.85
CA PHE A 6 7.64 -8.74 20.17
C PHE A 6 6.21 -9.16 19.85
N ILE A 7 5.19 -8.33 20.14
CA ILE A 7 3.83 -8.57 19.64
C ILE A 7 3.80 -8.46 18.11
N VAL A 8 4.57 -7.50 17.56
CA VAL A 8 4.83 -7.38 16.12
C VAL A 8 5.79 -8.48 15.63
N PHE A 9 6.66 -9.05 16.46
CA PHE A 9 7.55 -10.17 16.06
C PHE A 9 6.78 -11.48 15.91
N CYS A 10 5.82 -11.77 16.79
CA CYS A 10 4.94 -12.94 16.66
C CYS A 10 4.00 -12.85 15.45
N VAL A 11 3.62 -11.64 15.02
CA VAL A 11 2.82 -11.39 13.80
C VAL A 11 3.70 -11.30 12.54
N LEU A 12 4.92 -10.74 12.63
CA LEU A 12 5.90 -10.71 11.54
C LEU A 12 6.47 -12.09 11.20
N VAL A 13 6.57 -13.00 12.18
CA VAL A 13 6.93 -14.39 11.93
C VAL A 13 5.85 -15.13 11.13
N PHE A 14 4.60 -14.65 11.09
CA PHE A 14 3.56 -15.19 10.20
C PHE A 14 3.58 -14.57 8.79
N ILE A 15 4.18 -13.39 8.61
CA ILE A 15 4.29 -12.70 7.31
C ILE A 15 5.62 -13.02 6.60
N GLN A 16 6.64 -13.52 7.31
CA GLN A 16 7.98 -13.76 6.72
C GLN A 16 8.30 -15.21 6.31
N VAL A 17 7.39 -16.18 6.44
CA VAL A 17 7.64 -17.57 5.95
C VAL A 17 7.31 -17.76 4.46
N SER A 18 7.02 -16.68 3.72
CA SER A 18 6.76 -16.74 2.27
C SER A 18 7.91 -16.24 1.39
N ASN A 19 9.03 -15.77 1.95
CA ASN A 19 10.16 -15.30 1.16
C ASN A 19 11.44 -16.05 1.55
N LEU A 20 11.61 -17.25 0.98
CA LEU A 20 12.96 -17.82 0.83
C LEU A 20 13.75 -16.87 -0.09
N TYR A 21 14.93 -16.49 0.37
CA TYR A 21 15.93 -15.67 -0.31
C TYR A 21 15.98 -15.94 -1.83
N ALA A 22 15.54 -14.99 -2.64
CA ALA A 22 15.81 -15.02 -4.07
C ALA A 22 17.30 -14.66 -4.31
N VAL A 23 17.84 -15.07 -5.44
CA VAL A 23 19.19 -14.78 -5.90
C VAL A 23 19.06 -14.09 -7.26
N PRO A 24 20.01 -13.19 -7.59
CA PRO A 24 19.98 -12.46 -8.85
C PRO A 24 19.74 -13.36 -10.09
N PRO A 25 18.97 -12.88 -11.07
CA PRO A 25 18.70 -13.59 -12.32
C PRO A 25 19.97 -13.92 -13.11
N VAL A 26 19.95 -14.97 -13.94
CA VAL A 26 21.14 -15.41 -14.72
C VAL A 26 21.71 -14.31 -15.64
N ASN A 27 20.85 -13.42 -16.11
CA ASN A 27 21.20 -12.30 -16.99
C ASN A 27 21.33 -10.96 -16.25
N ASP A 28 21.57 -11.01 -14.94
CA ASP A 28 21.91 -9.86 -14.10
C ASP A 28 23.17 -9.14 -14.61
N ALA A 29 24.30 -9.86 -14.69
CA ALA A 29 25.53 -9.29 -15.22
C ALA A 29 25.46 -9.08 -16.75
N PHE A 30 25.92 -7.93 -17.22
CA PHE A 30 26.10 -7.56 -18.62
C PHE A 30 26.86 -8.67 -19.39
N ALA A 31 27.89 -9.26 -18.80
CA ALA A 31 28.63 -10.37 -19.42
C ALA A 31 27.75 -11.60 -19.75
N ASN A 32 26.65 -11.80 -19.03
CA ASN A 32 25.76 -12.97 -19.11
C ASN A 32 24.44 -12.70 -19.85
N ARG A 33 24.40 -11.64 -20.68
CA ARG A 33 23.25 -11.30 -21.54
C ARG A 33 22.61 -12.52 -22.21
N ALA A 34 21.30 -12.65 -22.03
CA ALA A 34 20.55 -13.71 -22.70
C ALA A 34 20.37 -13.40 -24.21
N PRO A 35 20.67 -14.35 -25.12
CA PRO A 35 20.49 -14.14 -26.55
C PRO A 35 19.00 -14.23 -26.95
N VAL A 36 18.55 -13.28 -27.77
CA VAL A 36 17.25 -13.33 -28.43
C VAL A 36 17.39 -14.10 -29.74
N THR A 37 16.73 -15.25 -29.83
CA THR A 37 16.80 -16.16 -30.99
C THR A 37 15.41 -16.40 -31.59
N GLY A 38 15.33 -16.67 -32.90
CA GLY A 38 14.06 -16.91 -33.63
C GLY A 38 13.60 -15.75 -34.52
N SER A 39 12.54 -15.98 -35.30
CA SER A 39 11.90 -14.95 -36.14
C SER A 39 10.92 -14.10 -35.34
N LEU A 40 10.85 -12.79 -35.61
CA LEU A 40 9.94 -11.88 -34.91
C LEU A 40 8.47 -12.08 -35.34
N PRO A 41 7.49 -11.86 -34.44
CA PRO A 41 7.63 -11.35 -33.07
C PRO A 41 8.21 -12.38 -32.07
N GLN A 42 8.90 -11.91 -31.03
CA GLN A 42 9.45 -12.71 -29.94
C GLN A 42 9.04 -12.12 -28.59
N THR A 43 8.56 -12.96 -27.66
CA THR A 43 8.26 -12.60 -26.27
C THR A 43 9.09 -13.45 -25.32
N LEU A 44 9.78 -12.79 -24.40
CA LEU A 44 10.77 -13.36 -23.49
C LEU A 44 10.33 -13.07 -22.06
N ASN A 45 10.28 -14.12 -21.23
CA ASN A 45 9.94 -14.00 -19.82
C ASN A 45 11.21 -14.01 -18.96
N GLY A 46 11.25 -13.19 -17.91
CA GLY A 46 12.37 -13.09 -16.97
C GLY A 46 11.92 -12.51 -15.62
N THR A 47 12.87 -12.12 -14.79
CA THR A 47 12.64 -11.42 -13.52
C THR A 47 13.85 -10.53 -13.24
N ASN A 48 13.69 -9.42 -12.51
CA ASN A 48 14.79 -8.64 -11.95
C ASN A 48 14.82 -8.66 -10.41
N VAL A 49 14.02 -9.53 -9.79
CA VAL A 49 14.06 -9.76 -8.34
C VAL A 49 15.48 -10.21 -7.97
N GLU A 50 16.11 -9.46 -7.05
CA GLU A 50 17.50 -9.64 -6.61
C GLU A 50 18.60 -9.34 -7.66
N ALA A 51 18.26 -8.80 -8.83
CA ALA A 51 19.26 -8.25 -9.75
C ALA A 51 20.02 -7.06 -9.10
N THR A 52 21.20 -6.77 -9.63
CA THR A 52 22.14 -5.77 -9.14
C THR A 52 22.59 -4.88 -10.29
N LYS A 53 22.98 -3.65 -9.95
CA LYS A 53 23.57 -2.72 -10.91
C LYS A 53 25.09 -2.84 -10.93
N GLU A 54 25.67 -3.04 -12.11
CA GLU A 54 27.11 -3.20 -12.25
C GLU A 54 27.89 -1.88 -12.19
N SER A 55 29.14 -1.94 -11.73
CA SER A 55 30.03 -0.79 -11.78
C SER A 55 30.32 -0.39 -13.23
N GLY A 56 30.05 0.87 -13.57
CA GLY A 56 30.17 1.40 -14.93
C GLY A 56 28.92 1.23 -15.79
N GLU A 57 27.84 0.68 -15.24
CA GLU A 57 26.53 0.61 -15.90
C GLU A 57 25.89 2.00 -16.05
N PRO A 58 25.43 2.38 -17.26
CA PRO A 58 24.72 3.63 -17.46
C PRO A 58 23.39 3.66 -16.69
N ASN A 59 22.96 4.85 -16.28
CA ASN A 59 21.58 5.08 -15.84
C ASN A 59 20.61 4.90 -17.03
N HIS A 60 19.80 3.83 -17.00
CA HIS A 60 18.82 3.55 -18.04
C HIS A 60 17.70 4.59 -18.03
N ALA A 61 17.38 5.17 -19.18
CA ALA A 61 16.44 6.29 -19.31
C ALA A 61 16.74 7.50 -18.37
N GLY A 62 17.99 7.65 -17.89
CA GLY A 62 18.36 8.71 -16.95
C GLY A 62 17.99 8.42 -15.49
N THR A 63 17.40 7.26 -15.18
CA THR A 63 17.06 6.85 -13.82
C THR A 63 18.20 6.06 -13.17
N THR A 64 18.33 6.16 -11.84
CA THR A 64 19.38 5.44 -11.12
C THR A 64 19.17 3.93 -11.13
N GLY A 65 17.91 3.47 -11.22
CA GLY A 65 17.57 2.05 -11.22
C GLY A 65 18.19 1.29 -10.05
N GLY A 66 18.61 0.05 -10.28
CA GLY A 66 19.41 -0.70 -9.30
C GLY A 66 19.38 -2.22 -9.46
N LYS A 67 18.53 -2.74 -10.36
CA LYS A 67 18.22 -4.16 -10.53
C LYS A 67 18.10 -4.45 -12.03
N SER A 68 19.15 -4.19 -12.80
CA SER A 68 19.13 -4.32 -14.25
C SER A 68 19.36 -5.77 -14.68
N VAL A 69 18.71 -6.20 -15.76
CA VAL A 69 18.98 -7.48 -16.42
C VAL A 69 19.07 -7.28 -17.94
N TRP A 70 19.84 -8.14 -18.61
CA TRP A 70 20.31 -7.86 -19.98
C TRP A 70 19.98 -8.95 -21.01
N TRP A 71 19.68 -8.53 -22.24
CA TRP A 71 19.55 -9.36 -23.45
C TRP A 71 20.42 -8.85 -24.60
N THR A 72 20.73 -9.71 -25.57
CA THR A 72 21.40 -9.36 -26.84
C THR A 72 20.57 -9.78 -28.05
N TRP A 73 20.38 -8.89 -29.02
CA TRP A 73 19.55 -9.12 -30.22
C TRP A 73 20.23 -8.62 -31.50
N THR A 74 20.18 -9.41 -32.58
CA THR A 74 20.69 -9.01 -33.90
C THR A 74 19.55 -8.70 -34.86
N ALA A 75 19.54 -7.51 -35.44
CA ALA A 75 18.44 -7.08 -36.31
C ALA A 75 18.37 -7.88 -37.63
N PRO A 76 17.24 -8.54 -37.96
CA PRO A 76 17.13 -9.37 -39.16
C PRO A 76 16.91 -8.56 -40.44
N SER A 77 16.41 -7.33 -40.36
CA SER A 77 16.29 -6.39 -41.48
C SER A 77 16.46 -4.94 -41.03
N THR A 78 16.66 -4.02 -41.99
CA THR A 78 16.67 -2.59 -41.70
C THR A 78 15.24 -2.09 -41.65
N GLY A 79 14.85 -1.44 -40.55
CA GLY A 79 13.48 -0.97 -40.35
C GLY A 79 13.20 -0.55 -38.91
N SER A 80 11.96 -0.14 -38.67
CA SER A 80 11.46 0.16 -37.33
C SER A 80 11.03 -1.12 -36.62
N TYR A 81 11.36 -1.25 -35.34
CA TYR A 81 10.93 -2.34 -34.46
C TYR A 81 10.37 -1.79 -33.16
N ILE A 82 9.35 -2.44 -32.64
CA ILE A 82 8.75 -2.16 -31.33
C ILE A 82 9.43 -3.06 -30.30
N ILE A 83 9.84 -2.48 -29.17
CA ILE A 83 10.38 -3.19 -28.01
C ILE A 83 9.61 -2.72 -26.78
N LYS A 84 9.01 -3.64 -26.03
CA LYS A 84 8.07 -3.32 -24.94
C LYS A 84 8.19 -4.30 -23.77
N THR A 85 7.92 -3.82 -22.57
CA THR A 85 7.85 -4.64 -21.34
C THR A 85 6.43 -4.86 -20.82
N MET A 86 5.42 -4.51 -21.64
CA MET A 86 4.00 -4.71 -21.32
C MET A 86 3.69 -6.17 -20.96
N GLY A 87 3.09 -6.38 -19.78
CA GLY A 87 2.87 -7.70 -19.17
C GLY A 87 3.78 -7.99 -17.97
N SER A 88 4.75 -7.12 -17.69
CA SER A 88 5.52 -7.14 -16.43
C SER A 88 4.65 -6.69 -15.26
N ASN A 89 4.94 -7.15 -14.04
CA ASN A 89 4.11 -6.87 -12.85
C ASN A 89 4.71 -5.79 -11.91
N PHE A 90 5.67 -5.01 -12.40
CA PHE A 90 6.35 -3.94 -11.68
C PHE A 90 6.67 -2.78 -12.63
N ASP A 91 7.06 -1.66 -12.05
CA ASP A 91 7.47 -0.45 -12.76
C ASP A 91 8.84 -0.66 -13.43
N THR A 92 8.87 -0.76 -14.77
CA THR A 92 10.06 -1.12 -15.55
C THR A 92 10.77 0.10 -16.12
N VAL A 93 12.08 0.01 -16.30
CA VAL A 93 12.87 0.96 -17.10
C VAL A 93 13.58 0.18 -18.21
N LEU A 94 13.38 0.57 -19.47
CA LEU A 94 13.89 -0.13 -20.65
C LEU A 94 14.93 0.73 -21.40
N ALA A 95 16.06 0.14 -21.77
CA ALA A 95 17.06 0.81 -22.62
C ALA A 95 17.70 -0.13 -23.64
N VAL A 96 18.03 0.39 -24.82
CA VAL A 96 18.66 -0.33 -25.93
C VAL A 96 19.95 0.37 -26.33
N TYR A 97 21.03 -0.40 -26.41
CA TYR A 97 22.38 0.06 -26.67
C TYR A 97 23.03 -0.67 -27.84
N THR A 98 24.08 -0.07 -28.39
CA THR A 98 25.13 -0.78 -29.16
C THR A 98 26.44 -0.71 -28.39
N GLY A 99 27.24 -1.77 -28.39
CA GLY A 99 28.53 -1.84 -27.68
C GLY A 99 28.83 -3.25 -27.15
N ALA A 100 30.07 -3.47 -26.72
CA ALA A 100 30.57 -4.79 -26.29
C ALA A 100 30.93 -4.88 -24.79
N ALA A 101 31.00 -3.76 -24.07
CA ALA A 101 31.34 -3.69 -22.65
C ALA A 101 30.39 -2.73 -21.90
N VAL A 102 30.05 -3.03 -20.64
CA VAL A 102 29.04 -2.31 -19.84
C VAL A 102 29.38 -0.83 -19.68
N ASN A 103 30.67 -0.53 -19.52
CA ASN A 103 31.24 0.81 -19.38
C ASN A 103 31.48 1.53 -20.73
N ALA A 104 31.10 0.93 -21.86
CA ALA A 104 31.35 1.45 -23.21
C ALA A 104 30.13 1.26 -24.13
N LEU A 105 28.93 1.52 -23.60
CA LEU A 105 27.67 1.43 -24.32
C LEU A 105 27.27 2.75 -24.98
N THR A 106 26.72 2.67 -26.19
CA THR A 106 26.09 3.80 -26.88
C THR A 106 24.58 3.62 -26.90
N LEU A 107 23.85 4.52 -26.24
CA LEU A 107 22.38 4.48 -26.17
C LEU A 107 21.76 4.70 -27.56
N ARG A 108 20.72 3.92 -27.88
CA ARG A 108 19.94 4.01 -29.13
C ARG A 108 18.49 4.40 -28.89
N ALA A 109 17.89 3.87 -27.84
CA ALA A 109 16.54 4.20 -27.39
C ALA A 109 16.40 3.83 -25.91
N SER A 110 15.53 4.51 -25.18
CA SER A 110 15.15 4.14 -23.81
C SER A 110 13.78 4.71 -23.48
N ASP A 111 13.13 4.12 -22.49
CA ASP A 111 11.81 4.51 -21.99
C ASP A 111 11.62 3.99 -20.55
N ASP A 112 10.81 4.65 -19.74
CA ASP A 112 10.36 4.16 -18.42
C ASP A 112 8.88 3.75 -18.44
N ASP A 113 7.96 4.62 -18.85
CA ASP A 113 6.53 4.42 -18.55
C ASP A 113 5.57 4.38 -19.77
N SER A 114 6.08 4.41 -21.01
CA SER A 114 5.22 4.60 -22.18
C SER A 114 4.35 3.38 -22.55
N GLY A 115 4.55 2.22 -21.90
CA GLY A 115 3.76 1.00 -22.08
C GLY A 115 2.51 0.90 -21.20
N GLY A 116 2.36 1.77 -20.20
CA GLY A 116 1.21 1.78 -19.29
C GLY A 116 1.32 0.78 -18.12
N GLY A 117 0.65 1.07 -17.01
CA GLY A 117 0.74 0.29 -15.78
C GLY A 117 2.14 0.28 -15.13
N GLY A 118 2.97 1.29 -15.43
CA GLY A 118 4.38 1.35 -15.04
C GLY A 118 5.32 0.59 -15.97
N THR A 119 4.84 0.05 -17.10
CA THR A 119 5.72 -0.69 -18.05
C THR A 119 6.22 0.20 -19.17
N SER A 120 7.37 -0.14 -19.76
CA SER A 120 8.04 0.64 -20.80
C SER A 120 7.69 0.18 -22.22
N PHE A 121 7.74 1.12 -23.16
CA PHE A 121 7.50 0.91 -24.59
C PHE A 121 8.37 1.86 -25.42
N LEU A 122 9.17 1.32 -26.35
CA LEU A 122 9.95 2.13 -27.28
C LEU A 122 9.95 1.60 -28.71
N THR A 123 10.30 2.49 -29.64
CA THR A 123 10.52 2.15 -31.05
C THR A 123 12.00 2.32 -31.41
N LEU A 124 12.60 1.29 -31.99
CA LEU A 124 13.99 1.24 -32.41
C LEU A 124 14.10 1.25 -33.93
N SER A 125 14.82 2.23 -34.49
CA SER A 125 15.27 2.19 -35.89
C SER A 125 16.52 1.30 -35.99
N ALA A 126 16.35 0.03 -36.37
CA ALA A 126 17.44 -0.93 -36.42
C ALA A 126 18.00 -1.08 -37.84
N THR A 127 19.31 -1.30 -37.92
CA THR A 127 20.02 -1.65 -39.16
C THR A 127 20.32 -3.14 -39.19
N VAL A 128 20.05 -3.80 -40.32
CA VAL A 128 20.29 -5.25 -40.49
C VAL A 128 21.69 -5.67 -40.06
N GLY A 129 21.80 -6.81 -39.37
CA GLY A 129 23.06 -7.39 -38.91
C GLY A 129 23.73 -6.66 -37.74
N THR A 130 23.17 -5.55 -37.26
CA THR A 130 23.68 -4.85 -36.08
C THR A 130 23.23 -5.55 -34.80
N VAL A 131 24.15 -5.71 -33.84
CA VAL A 131 23.88 -6.29 -32.51
C VAL A 131 23.51 -5.19 -31.53
N TYR A 132 22.36 -5.36 -30.87
CA TYR A 132 21.83 -4.45 -29.85
C TYR A 132 21.79 -5.16 -28.49
N GLN A 133 22.16 -4.43 -27.44
CA GLN A 133 22.04 -4.87 -26.05
C GLN A 133 20.80 -4.21 -25.43
N ILE A 134 19.93 -4.99 -24.80
CA ILE A 134 18.67 -4.52 -24.23
C ILE A 134 18.74 -4.69 -22.71
N ALA A 135 18.56 -3.63 -21.96
CA ALA A 135 18.51 -3.62 -20.49
C ALA A 135 17.07 -3.39 -20.04
N VAL A 136 16.60 -4.19 -19.07
CA VAL A 136 15.36 -3.95 -18.33
C VAL A 136 15.72 -3.85 -16.85
N ASP A 137 15.38 -2.73 -16.23
CA ASP A 137 15.58 -2.42 -14.81
C ASP A 137 14.22 -2.02 -14.21
N GLY A 138 14.19 -1.57 -12.95
CA GLY A 138 12.99 -1.01 -12.32
C GLY A 138 13.18 0.40 -11.79
N TRP A 139 12.11 1.19 -11.87
CA TRP A 139 12.10 2.55 -11.35
C TRP A 139 12.34 2.55 -9.83
N ALA A 140 13.28 3.37 -9.36
CA ALA A 140 13.68 3.45 -7.96
C ALA A 140 14.03 2.09 -7.30
N GLY A 141 14.47 1.10 -8.08
CA GLY A 141 14.81 -0.24 -7.60
C GLY A 141 13.61 -1.18 -7.47
N ALA A 142 12.48 -0.87 -8.11
CA ALA A 142 11.34 -1.77 -8.24
C ALA A 142 11.77 -3.11 -8.87
N SER A 143 11.08 -4.20 -8.47
CA SER A 143 11.39 -5.52 -9.02
C SER A 143 10.18 -6.43 -9.12
N GLY A 144 10.24 -7.36 -10.06
CA GLY A 144 9.21 -8.35 -10.31
C GLY A 144 9.51 -9.20 -11.55
N ASN A 145 8.46 -9.82 -12.08
CA ASN A 145 8.52 -10.62 -13.31
C ASN A 145 8.51 -9.70 -14.54
N ILE A 146 9.43 -9.98 -15.47
CA ILE A 146 9.61 -9.25 -16.72
C ILE A 146 8.96 -10.03 -17.86
N THR A 147 8.19 -9.31 -18.70
CA THR A 147 7.74 -9.77 -20.02
C THR A 147 8.30 -8.83 -21.08
N LEU A 148 9.36 -9.20 -21.81
CA LEU A 148 10.00 -8.40 -22.87
C LEU A 148 9.56 -8.89 -24.25
N THR A 149 9.00 -8.02 -25.09
CA THR A 149 8.59 -8.35 -26.47
C THR A 149 9.29 -7.49 -27.52
N ILE A 150 9.71 -8.10 -28.63
CA ILE A 150 10.30 -7.45 -29.81
C ILE A 150 9.48 -7.82 -31.05
N GLU A 151 9.02 -6.85 -31.85
CA GLU A 151 8.14 -7.09 -33.02
C GLU A 151 8.25 -6.02 -34.14
N PRO A 152 7.96 -6.35 -35.41
CA PRO A 152 7.81 -5.35 -36.48
C PRO A 152 6.48 -4.59 -36.39
N PRO A 153 6.36 -3.37 -36.97
CA PRO A 153 5.11 -2.61 -36.97
C PRO A 153 4.05 -3.24 -37.92
N PRO A 154 2.75 -3.10 -37.61
CA PRO A 154 1.66 -3.56 -38.48
C PRO A 154 1.51 -2.72 -39.78
N PRO A 155 0.86 -3.22 -40.85
CA PRO A 155 0.59 -2.44 -42.09
C PRO A 155 -0.45 -1.31 -41.88
N PRO A 156 -0.51 -0.29 -42.77
CA PRO A 156 -1.51 0.78 -42.70
C PRO A 156 -2.95 0.31 -42.92
N PRO A 157 -3.95 1.10 -42.49
CA PRO A 157 -5.38 0.79 -42.66
C PRO A 157 -5.81 0.83 -44.13
N ALA A 158 -6.84 0.05 -44.49
CA ALA A 158 -7.31 -0.03 -45.88
C ALA A 158 -7.97 1.27 -46.40
N ASN A 159 -8.45 2.13 -45.50
CA ASN A 159 -9.08 3.41 -45.82
C ASN A 159 -8.12 4.61 -45.62
N ASP A 160 -6.82 4.37 -45.78
CA ASP A 160 -5.76 5.39 -45.76
C ASP A 160 -5.97 6.43 -46.87
N ALA A 161 -6.18 5.97 -48.11
CA ALA A 161 -6.43 6.86 -49.24
C ALA A 161 -7.89 7.34 -49.29
N PHE A 162 -8.12 8.63 -49.61
CA PHE A 162 -9.44 9.23 -49.84
C PHE A 162 -10.25 8.46 -50.91
N ALA A 163 -9.56 7.92 -51.92
CA ALA A 163 -10.17 7.09 -52.95
C ALA A 163 -10.79 5.81 -52.38
N ASP A 164 -10.18 5.25 -51.33
CA ASP A 164 -10.56 4.00 -50.65
C ASP A 164 -11.40 4.25 -49.39
N ARG A 165 -11.93 5.48 -49.23
CA ARG A 165 -12.74 5.86 -48.06
C ARG A 165 -13.89 4.90 -47.82
N LEU A 166 -14.09 4.55 -46.55
CA LEU A 166 -15.11 3.59 -46.17
C LEU A 166 -16.50 4.23 -46.21
N ASN A 167 -17.41 3.66 -47.01
CA ASN A 167 -18.82 4.09 -47.03
C ASN A 167 -19.53 3.60 -45.75
N ILE A 168 -20.09 4.53 -45.01
CA ILE A 168 -20.79 4.28 -43.75
C ILE A 168 -22.24 4.75 -43.88
N SER A 169 -23.18 3.92 -43.41
CA SER A 169 -24.62 4.18 -43.48
C SER A 169 -25.25 4.27 -42.10
N GLY A 170 -26.22 5.17 -41.94
CA GLY A 170 -26.99 5.32 -40.70
C GLY A 170 -26.20 6.00 -39.58
N LEU A 171 -26.69 5.83 -38.35
CA LEU A 171 -26.01 6.22 -37.13
C LEU A 171 -25.18 5.03 -36.68
N SER A 172 -23.88 5.17 -36.47
CA SER A 172 -23.02 4.03 -36.15
C SER A 172 -21.80 4.42 -35.34
N LEU A 173 -21.40 3.46 -34.50
CA LEU A 173 -20.13 3.42 -33.80
C LEU A 173 -19.14 2.69 -34.71
N ILE A 174 -18.18 3.40 -35.28
CA ILE A 174 -17.29 2.86 -36.32
C ILE A 174 -15.89 2.74 -35.73
N SER A 175 -15.44 1.52 -35.46
CA SER A 175 -14.06 1.27 -35.06
C SER A 175 -13.11 1.58 -36.23
N GLY A 176 -12.09 2.38 -35.94
CA GLY A 176 -11.05 2.78 -36.87
C GLY A 176 -9.67 2.70 -36.22
N ASN A 177 -8.65 2.81 -37.04
CA ASN A 177 -7.25 2.86 -36.64
C ASN A 177 -6.52 3.67 -37.70
N ASN A 178 -5.60 4.56 -37.30
CA ASN A 178 -4.75 5.30 -38.23
C ASN A 178 -3.25 4.98 -38.03
N ASN A 179 -2.92 3.90 -37.32
CA ASN A 179 -1.54 3.42 -37.20
C ASN A 179 -0.94 3.13 -38.58
N ASN A 180 0.16 3.83 -38.88
CA ASN A 180 0.90 3.76 -40.14
C ASN A 180 0.19 4.38 -41.36
N ALA A 181 -0.99 5.00 -41.19
CA ALA A 181 -1.65 5.79 -42.24
C ALA A 181 -0.76 6.94 -42.74
N THR A 182 -1.04 7.45 -43.94
CA THR A 182 -0.25 8.44 -44.66
C THR A 182 -1.10 9.59 -45.16
N LYS A 183 -0.61 10.82 -45.01
CA LYS A 183 -1.25 12.01 -45.57
C LYS A 183 -1.05 12.10 -47.08
N GLU A 184 -2.14 12.22 -47.82
CA GLU A 184 -2.12 12.32 -49.28
C GLU A 184 -1.75 13.72 -49.78
N ALA A 185 -1.21 13.78 -51.01
CA ALA A 185 -0.93 15.04 -51.66
C ALA A 185 -2.23 15.81 -51.96
N GLY A 186 -2.36 17.01 -51.39
CA GLY A 186 -3.53 17.88 -51.54
C GLY A 186 -4.58 17.76 -50.44
N GLU A 187 -4.34 16.92 -49.45
CA GLU A 187 -5.11 16.89 -48.21
C GLU A 187 -4.86 18.14 -47.35
N SER A 188 -5.94 18.82 -46.98
CA SER A 188 -5.90 20.00 -46.11
C SER A 188 -5.65 19.62 -44.65
N ASN A 189 -5.09 20.56 -43.87
CA ASN A 189 -4.97 20.39 -42.42
C ASN A 189 -6.35 20.36 -41.75
N HIS A 190 -6.66 19.27 -41.06
CA HIS A 190 -7.94 19.10 -40.37
C HIS A 190 -7.99 19.92 -39.07
N ALA A 191 -9.11 20.60 -38.83
CA ALA A 191 -9.32 21.50 -37.69
C ALA A 191 -8.23 22.59 -37.51
N GLY A 192 -7.52 22.96 -38.59
CA GLY A 192 -6.47 23.98 -38.58
C GLY A 192 -5.09 23.50 -38.11
N TYR A 193 -4.93 22.22 -37.79
CA TYR A 193 -3.68 21.67 -37.25
C TYR A 193 -2.97 20.74 -38.24
N SER A 194 -1.64 20.67 -38.13
CA SER A 194 -0.84 19.70 -38.88
C SER A 194 -1.03 18.29 -38.31
N GLY A 195 -1.64 17.42 -39.11
CA GLY A 195 -1.56 15.98 -38.90
C GLY A 195 -0.66 15.28 -39.93
N GLY A 196 -0.97 14.05 -40.29
CA GLY A 196 -0.08 13.26 -41.15
C GLY A 196 -0.45 11.79 -41.36
N ARG A 197 -1.52 11.32 -40.70
CA ARG A 197 -1.95 9.92 -40.63
C ARG A 197 -3.49 9.89 -40.70
N SER A 198 -4.04 10.34 -41.83
CA SER A 198 -5.48 10.45 -42.03
C SER A 198 -6.07 9.13 -42.53
N VAL A 199 -7.32 8.87 -42.16
CA VAL A 199 -8.15 7.82 -42.76
C VAL A 199 -9.53 8.39 -43.06
N TRP A 200 -10.16 7.87 -44.12
CA TRP A 200 -11.32 8.50 -44.73
C TRP A 200 -12.60 7.67 -44.66
N TYR A 201 -13.74 8.37 -44.52
CA TYR A 201 -15.09 7.83 -44.52
C TYR A 201 -16.05 8.70 -45.35
N SER A 202 -17.17 8.12 -45.80
CA SER A 202 -18.25 8.83 -46.51
C SER A 202 -19.61 8.47 -45.91
N TRP A 203 -20.38 9.47 -45.49
CA TRP A 203 -21.67 9.33 -44.80
C TRP A 203 -22.78 10.13 -45.50
N THR A 204 -24.02 9.62 -45.53
CA THR A 204 -25.18 10.35 -46.08
C THR A 204 -26.19 10.64 -44.98
N ALA A 205 -26.53 11.92 -44.78
CA ALA A 205 -27.41 12.34 -43.68
C ALA A 205 -28.86 11.82 -43.87
N PRO A 206 -29.47 11.16 -42.87
CA PRO A 206 -30.80 10.58 -43.02
C PRO A 206 -31.94 11.61 -42.92
N ALA A 207 -31.72 12.75 -42.27
CA ALA A 207 -32.70 13.82 -42.06
C ALA A 207 -31.98 15.18 -41.88
N SER A 208 -32.74 16.28 -41.85
CA SER A 208 -32.24 17.60 -41.50
C SER A 208 -32.34 17.85 -40.00
N GLY A 209 -31.35 18.55 -39.44
CA GLY A 209 -31.28 18.89 -38.01
C GLY A 209 -29.84 19.01 -37.53
N GLU A 210 -29.66 19.11 -36.21
CA GLU A 210 -28.34 19.13 -35.58
C GLU A 210 -27.77 17.71 -35.50
N VAL A 211 -26.53 17.52 -35.97
CA VAL A 211 -25.79 16.27 -35.78
C VAL A 211 -24.51 16.57 -35.03
N SER A 212 -24.06 15.60 -34.24
CA SER A 212 -22.77 15.63 -33.61
C SER A 212 -21.89 14.48 -34.10
N MET A 213 -20.62 14.77 -34.36
CA MET A 213 -19.61 13.77 -34.73
C MET A 213 -18.39 13.94 -33.84
N TRP A 214 -17.90 12.84 -33.29
CA TRP A 214 -16.74 12.84 -32.41
C TRP A 214 -16.01 11.50 -32.46
N THR A 215 -14.77 11.50 -32.01
CA THR A 215 -13.97 10.28 -31.92
C THR A 215 -13.78 9.90 -30.46
N THR A 216 -13.95 8.64 -30.08
CA THR A 216 -13.69 8.11 -28.73
C THR A 216 -12.65 7.00 -28.75
N ASN A 217 -12.15 6.62 -27.57
CA ASN A 217 -11.15 5.56 -27.41
C ASN A 217 -9.86 5.82 -28.18
N ASN A 218 -9.48 7.09 -28.30
CA ASN A 218 -8.52 7.50 -29.32
C ASN A 218 -7.08 7.15 -28.98
N GLY A 219 -6.65 7.03 -27.73
CA GLY A 219 -5.22 6.80 -27.39
C GLY A 219 -4.22 7.88 -27.86
N PHE A 220 -4.65 8.81 -28.71
CA PHE A 220 -3.94 9.97 -29.25
C PHE A 220 -4.91 11.14 -29.47
N SER A 221 -4.37 12.33 -29.74
CA SER A 221 -5.16 13.52 -30.05
C SER A 221 -5.64 13.49 -31.51
N THR A 222 -6.93 13.22 -31.72
CA THR A 222 -7.52 13.17 -33.07
C THR A 222 -7.82 14.55 -33.63
N LEU A 223 -7.75 14.68 -34.95
CA LEU A 223 -8.27 15.80 -35.73
C LEU A 223 -9.39 15.26 -36.62
N LEU A 224 -10.61 15.77 -36.45
CA LEU A 224 -11.77 15.39 -37.23
C LEU A 224 -12.14 16.52 -38.19
N GLY A 225 -12.19 16.21 -39.49
CA GLY A 225 -12.68 17.13 -40.52
C GLY A 225 -13.93 16.59 -41.19
N ILE A 226 -14.99 17.40 -41.27
CA ILE A 226 -16.23 17.06 -41.95
C ILE A 226 -16.43 18.00 -43.14
N TYR A 227 -16.61 17.40 -44.30
CA TYR A 227 -16.62 18.11 -45.57
C TYR A 227 -17.81 17.74 -46.44
N THR A 228 -18.13 18.62 -47.38
CA THR A 228 -18.89 18.29 -48.60
C THR A 228 -17.94 18.35 -49.80
N GLY A 229 -18.22 17.56 -50.85
CA GLY A 229 -17.37 17.47 -52.05
C GLY A 229 -17.00 16.04 -52.42
N SER A 230 -16.32 15.85 -53.57
CA SER A 230 -16.05 14.53 -54.16
C SER A 230 -14.58 14.24 -54.48
N SER A 231 -13.65 15.16 -54.18
CA SER A 231 -12.21 14.97 -54.39
C SER A 231 -11.41 15.68 -53.30
N VAL A 232 -10.34 15.06 -52.81
CA VAL A 232 -9.50 15.57 -51.70
C VAL A 232 -8.99 17.01 -51.91
N ASN A 233 -8.77 17.42 -53.16
CA ASN A 233 -8.30 18.77 -53.53
C ASN A 233 -9.42 19.84 -53.61
N ALA A 234 -10.69 19.49 -53.39
CA ALA A 234 -11.85 20.39 -53.56
C ALA A 234 -12.96 20.13 -52.54
N LEU A 235 -12.60 19.96 -51.27
CA LEU A 235 -13.53 19.76 -50.16
C LEU A 235 -13.91 21.09 -49.50
N THR A 236 -15.20 21.26 -49.13
CA THR A 236 -15.71 22.39 -48.35
C THR A 236 -16.02 21.95 -46.92
N GLN A 237 -15.33 22.54 -45.94
CA GLN A 237 -15.50 22.19 -44.54
C GLN A 237 -16.83 22.72 -43.99
N VAL A 238 -17.60 21.84 -43.35
CA VAL A 238 -18.90 22.16 -42.70
C VAL A 238 -18.86 21.94 -41.20
N GLY A 239 -17.87 21.19 -40.72
CA GLY A 239 -17.60 20.95 -39.31
C GLY A 239 -16.17 20.48 -39.13
N SER A 240 -15.60 20.73 -37.97
CA SER A 240 -14.33 20.16 -37.58
C SER A 240 -14.17 20.22 -36.08
N VAL A 241 -13.34 19.34 -35.54
CA VAL A 241 -12.95 19.42 -34.14
C VAL A 241 -11.56 18.80 -33.95
N ALA A 242 -10.79 19.36 -33.03
CA ALA A 242 -9.46 18.88 -32.68
C ALA A 242 -9.48 18.25 -31.28
N PHE A 243 -8.43 17.48 -30.98
CA PHE A 243 -8.12 16.94 -29.66
C PHE A 243 -9.26 16.08 -29.06
N GLY A 244 -9.93 15.30 -29.91
CA GLY A 244 -11.00 14.39 -29.46
C GLY A 244 -12.31 15.08 -29.04
N GLY A 245 -12.50 16.36 -29.35
CA GLY A 245 -13.77 17.05 -29.09
C GLY A 245 -14.92 16.57 -29.99
N GLN A 246 -16.07 17.20 -29.83
CA GLN A 246 -17.28 16.93 -30.61
C GLN A 246 -17.59 18.09 -31.58
N ALA A 247 -17.67 17.76 -32.86
CA ALA A 247 -18.15 18.70 -33.89
C ALA A 247 -19.66 18.64 -33.92
N VAL A 248 -20.32 19.75 -33.57
CA VAL A 248 -21.79 19.92 -33.64
C VAL A 248 -22.12 20.88 -34.78
N PHE A 249 -22.94 20.44 -35.73
CA PHE A 249 -23.27 21.24 -36.91
C PHE A 249 -24.62 20.83 -37.51
N GLN A 250 -25.18 21.70 -38.34
CA GLN A 250 -26.45 21.46 -39.01
C GLN A 250 -26.25 20.65 -40.30
N VAL A 251 -27.08 19.63 -40.50
CA VAL A 251 -27.08 18.80 -41.71
C VAL A 251 -28.40 18.92 -42.47
N THR A 252 -28.32 18.63 -43.77
CA THR A 252 -29.49 18.53 -44.65
C THR A 252 -29.68 17.08 -45.08
N GLY A 253 -30.88 16.52 -44.85
CA GLY A 253 -31.20 15.15 -45.23
C GLY A 253 -30.92 14.85 -46.71
N GLY A 254 -30.29 13.72 -46.98
CA GLY A 254 -29.91 13.26 -48.32
C GLY A 254 -28.53 13.74 -48.82
N THR A 255 -27.84 14.60 -48.07
CA THR A 255 -26.50 15.12 -48.47
C THR A 255 -25.39 14.16 -48.04
N SER A 256 -24.39 13.95 -48.91
CA SER A 256 -23.19 13.16 -48.61
C SER A 256 -22.07 14.03 -48.03
N TYR A 257 -21.52 13.60 -46.89
CA TYR A 257 -20.45 14.23 -46.14
C TYR A 257 -19.21 13.31 -46.10
N GLN A 258 -18.04 13.88 -46.39
CA GLN A 258 -16.74 13.21 -46.32
C GLN A 258 -16.10 13.50 -44.97
N ILE A 259 -15.62 12.47 -44.28
CA ILE A 259 -15.11 12.56 -42.92
C ILE A 259 -13.66 12.08 -42.91
N ALA A 260 -12.76 12.92 -42.43
CA ALA A 260 -11.35 12.59 -42.22
C ALA A 260 -11.08 12.47 -40.72
N VAL A 261 -10.45 11.36 -40.31
CA VAL A 261 -9.91 11.19 -38.96
C VAL A 261 -8.39 11.11 -39.06
N ASP A 262 -7.70 12.09 -38.49
CA ASP A 262 -6.23 12.22 -38.48
C ASP A 262 -5.72 12.38 -37.04
N GLY A 263 -4.41 12.38 -36.83
CA GLY A 263 -3.77 12.66 -35.54
C GLY A 263 -3.05 13.99 -35.52
N TYR A 264 -3.14 14.71 -34.40
CA TYR A 264 -2.36 15.91 -34.15
C TYR A 264 -0.87 15.57 -34.08
N ASN A 265 -0.03 16.31 -34.82
CA ASN A 265 1.42 16.10 -34.88
C ASN A 265 1.81 14.62 -35.10
N PRO A 266 1.70 14.17 -36.37
CA PRO A 266 1.48 12.78 -36.82
C PRO A 266 1.24 11.67 -35.77
N SER A 267 0.39 11.92 -34.77
CA SER A 267 0.04 10.88 -33.78
C SER A 267 -0.89 9.82 -34.38
N SER A 268 -0.90 8.62 -33.81
CA SER A 268 -1.79 7.55 -34.26
C SER A 268 -2.19 6.58 -33.17
N GLY A 269 -3.21 5.79 -33.47
CA GLY A 269 -3.76 4.77 -32.61
C GLY A 269 -5.09 4.26 -33.14
N SER A 270 -5.72 3.41 -32.34
CA SER A 270 -7.12 3.02 -32.55
C SER A 270 -8.03 4.16 -32.14
N PHE A 271 -9.16 4.31 -32.81
CA PHE A 271 -10.20 5.25 -32.46
C PHE A 271 -11.57 4.66 -32.79
N THR A 272 -12.61 5.29 -32.28
CA THR A 272 -13.99 5.00 -32.63
C THR A 272 -14.61 6.28 -33.16
N LEU A 273 -15.02 6.31 -34.43
CA LEU A 273 -15.79 7.42 -34.99
C LEU A 273 -17.27 7.24 -34.62
N ASN A 274 -17.84 8.26 -33.99
CA ASN A 274 -19.23 8.28 -33.54
C ASN A 274 -19.99 9.32 -34.35
N ILE A 275 -21.15 8.91 -34.88
CA ILE A 275 -22.10 9.81 -35.51
C ILE A 275 -23.39 9.77 -34.68
N GLY A 276 -23.68 10.89 -34.02
CA GLY A 276 -24.86 11.06 -33.19
C GLY A 276 -26.15 11.16 -34.00
N SER A 277 -27.28 10.96 -33.34
CA SER A 277 -28.60 11.16 -33.94
C SER A 277 -28.77 12.58 -34.46
N VAL A 278 -29.49 12.72 -35.57
CA VAL A 278 -29.92 14.03 -36.06
C VAL A 278 -31.10 14.52 -35.21
N ILE A 279 -30.92 15.63 -34.48
CA ILE A 279 -31.88 16.18 -33.53
C ILE A 279 -32.63 17.37 -34.17
N PRO A 280 -33.97 17.34 -34.26
CA PRO A 280 -34.76 18.48 -34.71
C PRO A 280 -34.92 19.56 -33.61
N PRO A 281 -35.19 20.84 -33.97
CA PRO A 281 -35.43 21.89 -32.97
C PRO A 281 -36.64 21.64 -32.06
N PRO A 282 -36.61 22.05 -30.78
CA PRO A 282 -37.72 21.92 -29.84
C PRO A 282 -38.95 22.78 -30.22
N ALA A 283 -40.13 22.44 -29.70
CA ALA A 283 -41.37 23.14 -30.02
C ALA A 283 -41.43 24.59 -29.50
N ASN A 284 -40.71 24.90 -28.42
CA ASN A 284 -40.63 26.21 -27.79
C ASN A 284 -39.30 26.93 -28.05
N ASP A 285 -38.64 26.57 -29.15
CA ASP A 285 -37.45 27.24 -29.68
C ASP A 285 -37.72 28.73 -29.93
N ALA A 286 -38.87 29.04 -30.56
CA ALA A 286 -39.29 30.41 -30.79
C ALA A 286 -39.98 31.04 -29.55
N PHE A 287 -39.67 32.30 -29.22
CA PHE A 287 -40.33 33.08 -28.16
C PHE A 287 -41.86 33.12 -28.32
N GLY A 288 -42.33 33.14 -29.57
CA GLY A 288 -43.76 33.09 -29.91
C GLY A 288 -44.45 31.79 -29.52
N ALA A 289 -43.70 30.70 -29.36
CA ALA A 289 -44.15 29.36 -29.00
C ALA A 289 -43.86 28.99 -27.54
N ARG A 290 -43.53 29.98 -26.69
CA ARG A 290 -43.21 29.77 -25.27
C ARG A 290 -44.30 29.00 -24.50
N ILE A 291 -43.87 28.11 -23.62
CA ILE A 291 -44.76 27.24 -22.85
C ILE A 291 -45.22 27.95 -21.56
N VAL A 292 -46.50 27.82 -21.19
CA VAL A 292 -47.04 28.38 -19.93
C VAL A 292 -46.73 27.43 -18.77
N LEU A 293 -46.07 27.92 -17.73
CA LEU A 293 -45.80 27.19 -16.49
C LEU A 293 -46.95 27.37 -15.49
N PRO A 294 -47.49 26.27 -14.91
CA PRO A 294 -48.49 26.34 -13.85
C PRO A 294 -47.90 26.89 -12.55
N SER A 295 -48.74 27.48 -11.70
CA SER A 295 -48.37 27.90 -10.34
C SER A 295 -47.97 26.69 -9.48
N GLY A 296 -46.81 26.74 -8.82
CA GLY A 296 -46.27 25.65 -8.00
C GLY A 296 -45.54 24.54 -8.77
N ALA A 297 -45.09 24.81 -10.01
CA ALA A 297 -44.32 23.86 -10.81
C ALA A 297 -42.91 23.65 -10.21
N THR A 298 -42.74 22.55 -9.48
CA THR A 298 -41.46 22.21 -8.84
C THR A 298 -40.39 21.77 -9.84
N ALA A 299 -40.77 21.14 -10.96
CA ALA A 299 -39.89 20.82 -12.08
C ALA A 299 -40.67 20.51 -13.38
N THR A 300 -40.26 21.09 -14.51
CA THR A 300 -40.79 20.80 -15.86
C THR A 300 -39.64 20.37 -16.77
N ALA A 301 -39.74 19.19 -17.39
CA ALA A 301 -38.74 18.74 -18.34
C ALA A 301 -38.68 19.65 -19.58
N GLY A 302 -37.48 20.04 -19.97
CA GLY A 302 -37.18 20.87 -21.13
C GLY A 302 -35.94 20.36 -21.87
N THR A 303 -35.78 20.80 -23.11
CA THR A 303 -34.57 20.55 -23.88
C THR A 303 -34.31 21.72 -24.81
N ASN A 304 -33.04 22.11 -24.94
CA ASN A 304 -32.58 23.04 -25.97
C ASN A 304 -31.68 22.33 -27.01
N ALA A 305 -31.66 20.99 -27.01
CA ALA A 305 -30.98 20.24 -28.05
C ALA A 305 -31.65 20.51 -29.41
N GLY A 306 -30.86 20.89 -30.41
CA GLY A 306 -31.37 21.31 -31.72
C GLY A 306 -32.01 22.72 -31.77
N ALA A 307 -32.11 23.43 -30.64
CA ALA A 307 -32.64 24.81 -30.59
C ALA A 307 -31.73 25.81 -31.34
N THR A 308 -32.31 26.95 -31.72
CA THR A 308 -31.71 28.01 -32.50
C THR A 308 -31.97 29.37 -31.85
N LYS A 309 -31.00 30.28 -31.96
CA LYS A 309 -31.16 31.66 -31.52
C LYS A 309 -31.93 32.48 -32.55
N GLU A 310 -33.07 33.05 -32.15
CA GLU A 310 -33.86 33.91 -33.04
C GLU A 310 -33.18 35.29 -33.25
N PRO A 311 -33.34 35.91 -34.43
CA PRO A 311 -32.89 37.28 -34.65
C PRO A 311 -33.52 38.28 -33.66
N GLY A 312 -32.67 38.98 -32.91
CA GLY A 312 -33.09 40.03 -31.96
C GLY A 312 -33.21 39.58 -30.50
N GLU A 313 -32.96 38.30 -30.20
CA GLU A 313 -32.99 37.81 -28.81
C GLU A 313 -31.93 38.47 -27.91
N PRO A 314 -32.29 38.89 -26.67
CA PRO A 314 -31.35 39.47 -25.72
C PRO A 314 -30.21 38.50 -25.34
N ASN A 315 -29.06 39.06 -24.99
CA ASN A 315 -27.97 38.29 -24.38
C ASN A 315 -28.28 38.02 -22.90
N HIS A 316 -28.60 36.78 -22.54
CA HIS A 316 -28.96 36.39 -21.19
C HIS A 316 -27.76 36.53 -20.24
N GLY A 317 -27.89 37.36 -19.18
CA GLY A 317 -26.78 37.64 -18.26
C GLY A 317 -25.56 38.29 -18.93
N GLY A 318 -25.73 38.93 -20.10
CA GLY A 318 -24.65 39.52 -20.88
C GLY A 318 -23.96 38.56 -21.86
N ASN A 319 -24.33 37.27 -21.87
CA ASN A 319 -23.72 36.24 -22.72
C ASN A 319 -24.51 36.05 -24.04
N ALA A 320 -23.77 35.77 -25.12
CA ALA A 320 -24.34 35.69 -26.46
C ALA A 320 -25.25 34.46 -26.69
N GLY A 321 -25.01 33.35 -26.00
CA GLY A 321 -25.86 32.16 -26.11
C GLY A 321 -25.95 31.58 -27.53
N GLY A 322 -27.00 30.80 -27.81
CA GLY A 322 -27.20 30.22 -29.15
C GLY A 322 -28.33 29.19 -29.32
N LYS A 323 -28.92 28.72 -28.22
CA LYS A 323 -29.88 27.62 -28.14
C LYS A 323 -30.95 27.96 -27.08
N SER A 324 -31.70 29.02 -27.31
CA SER A 324 -32.72 29.53 -26.40
C SER A 324 -34.02 28.75 -26.52
N VAL A 325 -34.67 28.50 -25.39
CA VAL A 325 -36.04 27.96 -25.31
C VAL A 325 -36.82 28.70 -24.23
N TRP A 326 -38.12 28.85 -24.44
CA TRP A 326 -38.90 29.87 -23.74
C TRP A 326 -40.11 29.33 -22.94
N TRP A 327 -40.32 29.93 -21.76
CA TRP A 327 -41.48 29.73 -20.88
C TRP A 327 -42.09 31.06 -20.41
N THR A 328 -43.31 30.99 -19.86
CA THR A 328 -43.99 32.11 -19.20
C THR A 328 -44.65 31.67 -17.89
N TRP A 329 -44.58 32.50 -16.85
CA TRP A 329 -45.09 32.22 -15.50
C TRP A 329 -45.73 33.47 -14.88
N MET A 330 -46.78 33.31 -14.06
CA MET A 330 -47.42 34.41 -13.33
C MET A 330 -47.29 34.20 -11.82
N ALA A 331 -46.78 35.20 -11.11
CA ALA A 331 -46.46 35.09 -9.69
C ALA A 331 -47.72 35.01 -8.79
N PRO A 332 -47.88 33.97 -7.95
CA PRO A 332 -49.05 33.79 -7.10
C PRO A 332 -49.03 34.70 -5.86
N SER A 333 -47.85 34.97 -5.31
CA SER A 333 -47.62 35.81 -4.13
C SER A 333 -46.30 36.59 -4.29
N SER A 334 -46.04 37.52 -3.39
CA SER A 334 -44.76 38.24 -3.34
C SER A 334 -43.76 37.50 -2.44
N GLY A 335 -42.49 37.44 -2.85
CA GLY A 335 -41.40 36.79 -2.10
C GLY A 335 -40.17 36.57 -2.98
N GLU A 336 -39.09 36.05 -2.39
CA GLU A 336 -37.90 35.63 -3.16
C GLU A 336 -38.22 34.34 -3.90
N VAL A 337 -37.99 34.33 -5.21
CA VAL A 337 -38.19 33.18 -6.08
C VAL A 337 -36.87 32.78 -6.71
N THR A 338 -36.58 31.50 -6.65
CA THR A 338 -35.46 30.88 -7.34
C THR A 338 -35.97 30.19 -8.60
N ILE A 339 -35.47 30.62 -9.76
CA ILE A 339 -35.48 29.78 -10.95
C ILE A 339 -34.31 28.83 -10.83
N GLU A 340 -34.58 27.54 -10.91
CA GLU A 340 -33.55 26.51 -10.86
C GLU A 340 -33.61 25.69 -12.15
N VAL A 341 -32.44 25.45 -12.73
CA VAL A 341 -32.25 24.55 -13.84
C VAL A 341 -31.46 23.36 -13.31
N THR A 342 -32.18 22.30 -12.96
CA THR A 342 -31.60 21.03 -12.49
C THR A 342 -31.47 20.04 -13.63
N ASN A 343 -30.73 18.94 -13.40
CA ASN A 343 -30.53 17.87 -14.36
C ASN A 343 -30.07 18.36 -15.76
N SER A 344 -29.42 19.53 -15.79
CA SER A 344 -28.94 20.13 -17.03
C SER A 344 -27.69 19.42 -17.50
N THR A 345 -27.69 19.10 -18.78
CA THR A 345 -26.56 18.48 -19.48
C THR A 345 -25.61 19.54 -20.09
N PHE A 346 -25.86 20.81 -19.83
CA PHE A 346 -25.07 21.97 -20.28
C PHE A 346 -25.02 23.06 -19.21
N TYR A 347 -24.15 24.06 -19.36
CA TYR A 347 -24.13 25.25 -18.51
C TYR A 347 -25.26 26.20 -18.90
N PRO A 348 -26.31 26.33 -18.07
CA PRO A 348 -27.47 27.12 -18.44
C PRO A 348 -27.19 28.61 -18.25
N LEU A 349 -27.73 29.39 -19.18
CA LEU A 349 -27.97 30.81 -19.06
C LEU A 349 -29.46 31.00 -18.83
N ILE A 350 -29.82 31.62 -17.70
CA ILE A 350 -31.20 31.88 -17.32
C ILE A 350 -31.44 33.38 -17.48
N GLY A 351 -32.44 33.73 -18.29
CA GLY A 351 -32.94 35.09 -18.41
C GLY A 351 -34.38 35.19 -17.94
N ILE A 352 -34.69 36.15 -17.07
CA ILE A 352 -36.02 36.38 -16.52
C ILE A 352 -36.46 37.79 -16.94
N TYR A 353 -37.58 37.86 -17.65
CA TYR A 353 -38.03 39.08 -18.31
C TYR A 353 -39.48 39.41 -18.03
N THR A 354 -39.85 40.67 -18.19
CA THR A 354 -41.22 41.11 -18.44
C THR A 354 -41.29 41.69 -19.86
N GLY A 355 -42.47 41.75 -20.49
CA GLY A 355 -42.61 42.28 -21.86
C GLY A 355 -43.62 41.49 -22.69
N SER A 356 -43.71 41.75 -24.00
CA SER A 356 -44.68 41.08 -24.89
C SER A 356 -44.12 40.54 -26.21
N SER A 357 -42.89 40.92 -26.57
CA SER A 357 -42.18 40.47 -27.78
C SER A 357 -40.67 40.48 -27.54
N VAL A 358 -39.90 39.74 -28.34
CA VAL A 358 -38.42 39.68 -28.25
C VAL A 358 -37.78 41.07 -28.21
N ALA A 359 -38.28 42.02 -29.01
CA ALA A 359 -37.78 43.39 -29.08
C ALA A 359 -38.17 44.28 -27.88
N ALA A 360 -39.08 43.82 -26.99
CA ALA A 360 -39.65 44.59 -25.89
C ALA A 360 -39.46 43.94 -24.51
N LEU A 361 -38.49 43.04 -24.36
CA LEU A 361 -38.18 42.38 -23.09
C LEU A 361 -37.39 43.29 -22.13
N VAL A 362 -37.78 43.32 -20.86
CA VAL A 362 -37.12 44.04 -19.76
C VAL A 362 -36.69 43.04 -18.69
N SER A 363 -35.41 43.03 -18.31
CA SER A 363 -34.83 42.08 -17.37
C SER A 363 -35.34 42.29 -15.94
N ALA A 364 -35.83 41.23 -15.31
CA ALA A 364 -36.20 41.16 -13.89
C ALA A 364 -35.17 40.36 -13.06
N GLY A 365 -34.37 39.53 -13.71
CA GLY A 365 -33.31 38.73 -13.12
C GLY A 365 -32.57 37.95 -14.21
N ALA A 366 -31.32 37.60 -13.96
CA ALA A 366 -30.56 36.75 -14.86
C ALA A 366 -29.40 36.10 -14.11
N THR A 367 -28.85 35.03 -14.69
CA THR A 367 -27.55 34.49 -14.29
C THR A 367 -26.56 34.62 -15.46
N SER A 368 -25.30 34.93 -15.15
CA SER A 368 -24.20 35.01 -16.12
C SER A 368 -23.37 33.72 -16.20
N GLY A 369 -23.84 32.63 -15.58
CA GLY A 369 -23.23 31.31 -15.61
C GLY A 369 -23.47 30.54 -14.31
N GLY A 370 -24.62 29.86 -14.21
CA GLY A 370 -25.01 29.08 -13.04
C GLY A 370 -26.42 28.48 -13.17
N ASN A 371 -26.74 27.49 -12.34
CA ASN A 371 -28.00 26.74 -12.41
C ASN A 371 -29.18 27.46 -11.74
N THR A 372 -28.95 28.58 -11.08
CA THR A 372 -29.99 29.31 -10.36
C THR A 372 -29.98 30.78 -10.72
N ALA A 373 -31.18 31.38 -10.74
CA ALA A 373 -31.38 32.81 -10.82
C ALA A 373 -32.47 33.22 -9.84
N ASN A 374 -32.11 34.07 -8.87
CA ASN A 374 -33.04 34.54 -7.84
C ASN A 374 -33.56 35.93 -8.22
N PHE A 375 -34.84 36.16 -7.97
CA PHE A 375 -35.45 37.48 -8.14
C PHE A 375 -36.62 37.67 -7.18
N MET A 376 -36.96 38.93 -6.92
CA MET A 376 -38.14 39.28 -6.14
C MET A 376 -39.37 39.29 -7.05
N ALA A 377 -40.27 38.34 -6.84
CA ALA A 377 -41.53 38.29 -7.57
C ALA A 377 -42.57 39.18 -6.89
N ALA A 378 -43.36 39.90 -7.68
CA ALA A 378 -44.52 40.65 -7.22
C ALA A 378 -45.80 39.90 -7.60
N SER A 379 -46.71 39.71 -6.64
CA SER A 379 -48.00 39.03 -6.87
C SER A 379 -48.74 39.60 -8.09
N GLY A 380 -49.17 38.72 -9.00
CA GLY A 380 -49.94 39.05 -10.20
C GLY A 380 -49.12 39.47 -11.44
N VAL A 381 -47.80 39.57 -11.35
CA VAL A 381 -46.94 39.93 -12.51
C VAL A 381 -46.59 38.69 -13.33
N THR A 382 -46.59 38.81 -14.67
CA THR A 382 -46.15 37.76 -15.59
C THR A 382 -44.68 37.93 -15.97
N TYR A 383 -43.90 36.86 -15.82
CA TYR A 383 -42.49 36.77 -16.15
C TYR A 383 -42.28 35.75 -17.29
N HIS A 384 -41.31 36.02 -18.16
CA HIS A 384 -40.85 35.15 -19.23
C HIS A 384 -39.47 34.61 -18.89
N ILE A 385 -39.30 33.30 -18.97
CA ILE A 385 -38.06 32.62 -18.62
C ILE A 385 -37.44 32.06 -19.91
N ALA A 386 -36.21 32.47 -20.19
CA ALA A 386 -35.37 31.89 -21.22
C ALA A 386 -34.35 30.97 -20.56
N VAL A 387 -34.19 29.76 -21.10
CA VAL A 387 -33.06 28.87 -20.78
C VAL A 387 -32.25 28.68 -22.06
N ASP A 388 -30.99 29.06 -22.02
CA ASP A 388 -30.04 29.01 -23.14
C ASP A 388 -28.74 28.33 -22.68
N SER A 389 -27.83 28.02 -23.60
CA SER A 389 -26.51 27.46 -23.32
C SER A 389 -25.43 28.54 -23.35
N GLY A 390 -24.44 28.45 -22.45
CA GLY A 390 -23.22 29.29 -22.48
C GLY A 390 -22.35 29.12 -23.74
N SER A 391 -21.19 29.77 -23.77
CA SER A 391 -20.27 29.82 -24.91
C SER A 391 -19.55 28.49 -25.17
N MET A 392 -20.27 27.47 -25.67
CA MET A 392 -19.86 26.25 -26.39
C MET A 392 -21.15 25.47 -26.76
N PRO A 393 -21.25 24.78 -27.91
CA PRO A 393 -22.53 24.43 -28.57
C PRO A 393 -23.27 23.23 -27.95
N ASN A 394 -23.27 23.11 -26.62
CA ASN A 394 -23.92 22.00 -25.93
C ASN A 394 -25.36 22.40 -25.60
N GLY A 395 -26.29 21.97 -26.45
CA GLY A 395 -27.70 21.86 -26.07
C GLY A 395 -27.96 20.50 -25.44
N GLY A 396 -29.01 20.40 -24.63
CA GLY A 396 -29.35 19.15 -23.99
C GLY A 396 -30.63 19.25 -23.16
N ASN A 397 -30.88 18.19 -22.39
CA ASN A 397 -32.04 18.12 -21.52
C ASN A 397 -31.75 18.82 -20.20
N PHE A 398 -32.81 19.35 -19.59
CA PHE A 398 -32.82 19.95 -18.27
C PHE A 398 -34.21 19.86 -17.65
N GLU A 399 -34.28 20.12 -16.35
CA GLU A 399 -35.52 20.35 -15.63
C GLU A 399 -35.56 21.80 -15.17
N LEU A 400 -36.63 22.50 -15.54
CA LEU A 400 -36.88 23.87 -15.10
C LEU A 400 -37.78 23.84 -13.87
N GLY A 401 -37.22 24.21 -12.74
CA GLY A 401 -37.91 24.43 -11.48
C GLY A 401 -38.13 25.92 -11.23
N ILE A 402 -39.26 26.23 -10.60
CA ILE A 402 -39.51 27.53 -10.00
C ILE A 402 -39.94 27.33 -8.55
N SER A 403 -39.21 27.91 -7.61
CA SER A 403 -39.54 27.79 -6.20
C SER A 403 -40.82 28.54 -5.87
N ASP A 404 -41.53 28.08 -4.84
CA ASP A 404 -42.55 28.92 -4.22
C ASP A 404 -41.88 30.20 -3.65
N PRO A 405 -42.55 31.36 -3.70
CA PRO A 405 -42.00 32.57 -3.12
C PRO A 405 -41.77 32.42 -1.61
N VAL A 406 -40.51 32.51 -1.16
CA VAL A 406 -40.14 32.43 0.27
C VAL A 406 -40.28 33.81 0.91
N PRO A 407 -41.04 33.94 2.02
CA PRO A 407 -41.10 35.18 2.77
C PRO A 407 -39.83 35.38 3.63
N PRO A 408 -39.43 36.64 3.93
CA PRO A 408 -38.29 36.93 4.80
C PRO A 408 -38.44 36.37 6.23
N PRO A 409 -37.33 36.05 6.93
CA PRO A 409 -37.35 35.65 8.34
C PRO A 409 -37.99 36.72 9.23
N ALA A 410 -38.60 36.31 10.34
CA ALA A 410 -39.30 37.26 11.24
C ALA A 410 -38.38 38.36 11.80
N ASN A 411 -37.09 38.05 11.96
CA ASN A 411 -36.04 38.95 12.43
C ASN A 411 -35.14 39.50 11.31
N ASP A 412 -35.65 39.50 10.08
CA ASP A 412 -35.08 40.23 8.93
C ASP A 412 -34.95 41.72 9.27
N GLN A 413 -36.06 42.31 9.75
CA GLN A 413 -36.04 43.69 10.19
C GLN A 413 -35.38 43.85 11.56
N PHE A 414 -34.46 44.80 11.70
CA PHE A 414 -33.79 45.20 12.94
C PHE A 414 -34.77 45.49 14.08
N ALA A 415 -35.96 46.01 13.76
CA ALA A 415 -37.03 46.27 14.73
C ALA A 415 -37.54 44.97 15.40
N ASN A 416 -37.44 43.83 14.73
CA ASN A 416 -37.96 42.52 15.13
C ASN A 416 -36.87 41.56 15.66
N ARG A 417 -35.69 42.09 16.00
CA ARG A 417 -34.56 41.31 16.50
C ARG A 417 -34.89 40.43 17.72
N VAL A 418 -34.38 39.20 17.72
CA VAL A 418 -34.71 38.16 18.70
C VAL A 418 -33.81 38.23 19.94
N LEU A 419 -34.38 38.09 21.14
CA LEU A 419 -33.62 38.09 22.40
C LEU A 419 -32.90 36.75 22.64
N LEU A 420 -31.60 36.81 22.92
CA LEU A 420 -30.78 35.70 23.45
C LEU A 420 -30.62 35.88 24.98
N PRO A 421 -31.06 34.93 25.83
CA PRO A 421 -31.03 35.08 27.28
C PRO A 421 -29.80 34.46 27.96
N GLY A 422 -29.38 35.02 29.11
CA GLY A 422 -28.45 34.37 30.04
C GLY A 422 -26.95 34.52 29.72
N THR A 423 -26.12 33.80 30.48
CA THR A 423 -24.65 33.74 30.35
C THR A 423 -24.19 32.79 29.25
N PHE A 424 -25.09 31.91 28.80
CA PHE A 424 -24.92 31.03 27.66
C PHE A 424 -26.24 30.97 26.87
N ALA A 425 -26.18 31.31 25.59
CA ALA A 425 -27.30 31.18 24.66
C ALA A 425 -26.82 30.54 23.37
N LYS A 426 -27.56 29.54 22.89
CA LYS A 426 -27.32 28.84 21.62
C LYS A 426 -28.61 28.82 20.81
N VAL A 427 -28.56 29.27 19.56
CA VAL A 427 -29.73 29.35 18.67
C VAL A 427 -29.38 28.86 17.26
N ASN A 428 -30.30 28.09 16.68
CA ASN A 428 -30.28 27.79 15.25
C ASN A 428 -31.05 28.89 14.51
N GLY A 429 -30.47 29.48 13.48
CA GLY A 429 -31.07 30.51 12.65
C GLY A 429 -30.88 30.25 11.16
N TYR A 430 -31.52 31.07 10.34
CA TYR A 430 -31.33 31.09 8.88
C TYR A 430 -31.59 32.52 8.36
N ASN A 431 -31.02 32.86 7.20
CA ASN A 431 -31.20 34.17 6.56
C ASN A 431 -31.75 34.09 5.12
N ASN A 432 -32.27 32.95 4.69
CA ASN A 432 -32.96 32.81 3.40
C ASN A 432 -34.19 33.74 3.34
N GLY A 433 -34.35 34.49 2.24
CA GLY A 433 -35.42 35.47 2.07
C GLY A 433 -35.19 36.81 2.79
N ALA A 434 -34.16 36.94 3.63
CA ALA A 434 -33.83 38.20 4.30
C ALA A 434 -33.38 39.28 3.31
N SER A 435 -33.43 40.53 3.74
CA SER A 435 -33.16 41.73 2.97
C SER A 435 -32.27 42.69 3.74
N LYS A 436 -31.54 43.53 3.02
CA LYS A 436 -30.76 44.61 3.62
C LYS A 436 -31.61 45.86 3.77
N GLU A 437 -31.70 46.39 4.97
CA GLU A 437 -32.47 47.59 5.27
C GLU A 437 -31.72 48.88 4.89
N ALA A 438 -32.48 49.95 4.61
CA ALA A 438 -31.91 51.26 4.39
C ALA A 438 -31.26 51.80 5.68
N GLY A 439 -29.97 52.15 5.59
CA GLY A 439 -29.18 52.62 6.75
C GLY A 439 -28.48 51.51 7.52
N GLU A 440 -28.63 50.25 7.09
CA GLU A 440 -27.91 49.12 7.64
C GLU A 440 -26.39 49.21 7.38
N PRO A 441 -25.53 48.99 8.40
CA PRO A 441 -24.09 48.99 8.22
C PRO A 441 -23.60 47.93 7.22
N SER A 442 -22.34 48.06 6.80
CA SER A 442 -21.63 46.93 6.16
C SER A 442 -20.99 46.08 7.26
N HIS A 443 -21.38 44.81 7.36
CA HIS A 443 -20.88 43.91 8.40
C HIS A 443 -19.47 43.44 8.04
N ALA A 444 -18.51 43.61 8.97
CA ALA A 444 -17.11 43.27 8.76
C ALA A 444 -16.49 43.84 7.45
N GLY A 445 -16.97 45.03 7.02
CA GLY A 445 -16.50 45.71 5.80
C GLY A 445 -17.08 45.17 4.49
N ASN A 446 -17.96 44.16 4.53
CA ASN A 446 -18.66 43.64 3.35
C ASN A 446 -20.09 44.18 3.31
N THR A 447 -20.58 44.49 2.11
CA THR A 447 -21.92 45.07 1.93
C THR A 447 -23.04 44.08 2.22
N GLY A 448 -22.79 42.78 2.12
CA GLY A 448 -23.76 41.73 2.39
C GLY A 448 -25.08 41.91 1.66
N GLY A 449 -26.19 41.48 2.26
CA GLY A 449 -27.50 41.67 1.65
C GLY A 449 -28.66 40.88 2.25
N LYS A 450 -28.41 39.98 3.18
CA LYS A 450 -29.39 39.07 3.77
C LYS A 450 -29.14 39.00 5.30
N SER A 451 -29.29 40.11 5.99
CA SER A 451 -28.99 40.18 7.42
C SER A 451 -30.19 39.74 8.26
N VAL A 452 -29.90 39.11 9.40
CA VAL A 452 -30.89 38.81 10.44
C VAL A 452 -30.36 39.26 11.79
N TRP A 453 -31.28 39.72 12.64
CA TRP A 453 -30.92 40.45 13.85
C TRP A 453 -31.29 39.72 15.14
N TYR A 454 -30.37 39.78 16.09
CA TYR A 454 -30.54 39.33 17.47
C TYR A 454 -30.16 40.44 18.44
N ARG A 455 -30.67 40.36 19.66
CA ARG A 455 -30.29 41.21 20.79
C ARG A 455 -29.91 40.35 21.98
N TRP A 456 -28.90 40.76 22.72
CA TRP A 456 -28.43 40.07 23.93
C TRP A 456 -28.19 41.10 25.02
N VAL A 457 -28.72 40.84 26.23
CA VAL A 457 -28.52 41.72 27.39
C VAL A 457 -27.50 41.06 28.30
N ALA A 458 -26.36 41.72 28.52
CA ALA A 458 -25.29 41.17 29.33
C ALA A 458 -25.76 40.90 30.78
N PRO A 459 -25.76 39.64 31.25
CA PRO A 459 -26.25 39.30 32.59
C PRO A 459 -25.25 39.66 33.70
N SER A 460 -23.97 39.78 33.36
CA SER A 460 -22.86 40.04 34.28
C SER A 460 -21.77 40.85 33.56
N ASN A 461 -20.88 41.46 34.34
CA ASN A 461 -19.64 42.01 33.79
C ASN A 461 -18.68 40.87 33.49
N GLY A 462 -17.99 40.93 32.35
CA GLY A 462 -16.98 39.94 32.00
C GLY A 462 -16.65 39.90 30.52
N THR A 463 -15.75 39.01 30.14
CA THR A 463 -15.46 38.72 28.73
C THR A 463 -16.43 37.67 28.22
N PHE A 464 -17.08 37.98 27.11
CA PHE A 464 -17.97 37.08 26.39
C PHE A 464 -17.45 36.88 24.98
N SER A 465 -17.77 35.72 24.40
CA SER A 465 -17.50 35.43 23.00
C SER A 465 -18.80 35.09 22.28
N ALA A 466 -19.03 35.75 21.14
CA ALA A 466 -20.05 35.32 20.19
C ALA A 466 -19.41 34.45 19.11
N TYR A 467 -20.09 33.37 18.77
CA TYR A 467 -19.59 32.30 17.92
C TYR A 467 -20.60 31.96 16.84
N LEU A 468 -20.16 31.88 15.59
CA LEU A 468 -21.01 31.60 14.44
C LEU A 468 -20.41 30.49 13.57
N VAL A 469 -21.24 29.45 13.34
CA VAL A 469 -20.96 28.37 12.38
C VAL A 469 -22.12 28.31 11.40
N GLY A 470 -21.85 28.61 10.13
CA GLY A 470 -22.80 28.39 9.05
C GLY A 470 -22.77 26.95 8.54
N ASP A 471 -23.84 26.51 7.89
CA ASP A 471 -23.89 25.24 7.16
C ASP A 471 -23.56 25.40 5.68
N GLY A 472 -23.22 24.30 5.01
CA GLY A 472 -23.04 24.23 3.55
C GLY A 472 -22.18 25.37 2.96
N THR A 473 -22.71 26.05 1.95
CA THR A 473 -22.04 27.18 1.28
C THR A 473 -21.99 28.45 2.14
N PHE A 474 -22.83 28.54 3.18
CA PHE A 474 -22.84 29.63 4.13
C PHE A 474 -21.69 29.53 5.14
N ALA A 475 -21.22 28.31 5.46
CA ALA A 475 -20.12 28.06 6.41
C ALA A 475 -18.89 28.96 6.19
N ASN A 476 -18.46 29.12 4.94
CA ASN A 476 -17.29 29.93 4.58
C ASN A 476 -17.60 31.39 4.25
N ASN A 477 -18.88 31.76 4.14
CA ASN A 477 -19.31 33.07 3.70
C ASN A 477 -20.17 33.83 4.72
N ALA A 478 -20.41 33.24 5.90
CA ALA A 478 -21.13 33.88 6.98
C ALA A 478 -20.34 35.08 7.54
N MET A 479 -21.07 36.04 8.09
CA MET A 479 -20.53 37.22 8.75
C MET A 479 -21.22 37.39 10.09
N LEU A 480 -20.41 37.68 11.12
CA LEU A 480 -20.88 37.95 12.47
C LEU A 480 -20.47 39.38 12.84
N ALA A 481 -21.40 40.19 13.32
CA ALA A 481 -21.09 41.53 13.83
C ALA A 481 -21.89 41.85 15.09
N ILE A 482 -21.24 42.55 16.03
CA ILE A 482 -21.80 42.96 17.31
C ILE A 482 -21.76 44.48 17.40
N TYR A 483 -22.86 45.05 17.86
CA TYR A 483 -23.06 46.49 17.99
C TYR A 483 -23.66 46.86 19.34
N THR A 484 -23.52 48.12 19.72
CA THR A 484 -24.41 48.79 20.69
C THR A 484 -25.25 49.85 19.97
N GLY A 485 -26.39 50.23 20.56
CA GLY A 485 -27.33 51.19 19.97
C GLY A 485 -28.72 50.60 19.81
N SER A 486 -29.71 51.47 19.57
CA SER A 486 -31.14 51.11 19.55
C SER A 486 -31.83 51.33 18.20
N ALA A 487 -31.13 51.84 17.19
CA ALA A 487 -31.66 52.08 15.85
C ALA A 487 -30.65 51.66 14.76
N VAL A 488 -31.13 51.04 13.67
CA VAL A 488 -30.30 50.44 12.61
C VAL A 488 -29.34 51.42 11.94
N ASN A 489 -29.75 52.68 11.80
CA ASN A 489 -28.97 53.78 11.23
C ASN A 489 -28.04 54.49 12.24
N ALA A 490 -28.00 54.04 13.50
CA ALA A 490 -27.24 54.64 14.59
C ALA A 490 -26.57 53.57 15.48
N LEU A 491 -26.04 52.51 14.86
CA LEU A 491 -25.31 51.44 15.54
C LEU A 491 -23.83 51.80 15.71
N THR A 492 -23.27 51.50 16.88
CA THR A 492 -21.84 51.62 17.18
C THR A 492 -21.21 50.22 17.19
N PRO A 493 -20.21 49.94 16.34
CA PRO A 493 -19.58 48.62 16.27
C PRO A 493 -18.81 48.30 17.56
N VAL A 494 -18.98 47.07 18.05
CA VAL A 494 -18.23 46.47 19.17
C VAL A 494 -17.17 45.51 18.63
N GLY A 495 -17.53 44.68 17.66
CA GLY A 495 -16.62 43.73 17.02
C GLY A 495 -17.30 42.99 15.87
N SER A 496 -16.52 42.41 14.97
CA SER A 496 -17.04 41.64 13.83
C SER A 496 -16.03 40.63 13.30
N ALA A 497 -16.51 39.56 12.68
CA ALA A 497 -15.71 38.54 12.02
C ALA A 497 -16.35 38.11 10.69
N SER A 498 -15.54 38.08 9.62
CA SER A 498 -15.93 37.63 8.27
C SER A 498 -15.03 36.52 7.71
N TRP A 499 -13.96 36.17 8.44
CA TRP A 499 -12.98 35.15 8.07
C TRP A 499 -12.77 34.20 9.24
N GLY A 500 -12.36 32.96 8.94
CA GLY A 500 -12.23 31.89 9.93
C GLY A 500 -13.52 31.08 10.06
N THR A 501 -13.36 29.76 10.07
CA THR A 501 -14.40 28.79 10.42
C THR A 501 -13.92 28.04 11.65
N PRO A 502 -14.52 28.28 12.82
CA PRO A 502 -15.67 29.16 13.10
C PRO A 502 -15.35 30.67 13.13
N ARG A 503 -16.38 31.54 13.09
CA ARG A 503 -16.21 32.98 13.38
C ARG A 503 -16.41 33.26 14.86
N THR A 504 -15.46 33.95 15.45
CA THR A 504 -15.50 34.33 16.87
C THR A 504 -15.29 35.83 17.03
N VAL A 505 -16.11 36.46 17.87
CA VAL A 505 -15.95 37.84 18.31
C VAL A 505 -15.94 37.86 19.83
N SER A 506 -14.77 38.11 20.43
CA SER A 506 -14.63 38.29 21.88
C SER A 506 -14.75 39.77 22.26
N PHE A 507 -15.53 40.07 23.29
CA PHE A 507 -15.79 41.44 23.74
C PHE A 507 -16.05 41.50 25.24
N THR A 508 -15.66 42.61 25.87
CA THR A 508 -15.98 42.86 27.28
C THR A 508 -17.40 43.41 27.39
N ALA A 509 -18.26 42.65 28.06
CA ALA A 509 -19.64 43.03 28.30
C ALA A 509 -19.80 43.74 29.65
N THR A 510 -20.58 44.82 29.65
CA THR A 510 -21.02 45.50 30.89
C THR A 510 -22.43 45.07 31.24
N ALA A 511 -22.63 44.56 32.45
CA ALA A 511 -23.91 44.08 32.96
C ALA A 511 -25.05 45.08 32.68
N GLY A 512 -26.16 44.58 32.15
CA GLY A 512 -27.33 45.37 31.79
C GLY A 512 -27.25 46.11 30.45
N THR A 513 -26.11 46.09 29.75
CA THR A 513 -25.99 46.66 28.40
C THR A 513 -26.61 45.72 27.37
N GLU A 514 -27.42 46.27 26.44
CA GLU A 514 -27.96 45.52 25.29
C GLU A 514 -27.00 45.62 24.10
N TYR A 515 -26.61 44.46 23.58
CA TYR A 515 -25.81 44.28 22.39
C TYR A 515 -26.68 43.77 21.26
N GLN A 516 -26.50 44.31 20.05
CA GLN A 516 -27.17 43.85 18.83
C GLN A 516 -26.21 42.95 18.06
N ILE A 517 -26.67 41.78 17.65
CA ILE A 517 -25.86 40.80 16.92
C ILE A 517 -26.49 40.62 15.54
N ALA A 518 -25.71 40.91 14.50
CA ALA A 518 -26.09 40.69 13.11
C ALA A 518 -25.40 39.44 12.58
N VAL A 519 -26.19 38.58 11.92
CA VAL A 519 -25.69 37.47 11.10
C VAL A 519 -26.08 37.75 9.66
N ASP A 520 -25.11 37.75 8.75
CA ASP A 520 -25.33 38.06 7.32
C ASP A 520 -24.44 37.16 6.45
N GLY A 521 -24.68 37.14 5.14
CA GLY A 521 -23.83 36.48 4.16
C GLY A 521 -23.03 37.46 3.34
N ALA A 522 -21.77 37.14 3.11
CA ALA A 522 -20.89 37.97 2.30
C ALA A 522 -21.41 38.11 0.87
N SER A 523 -21.13 39.25 0.25
CA SER A 523 -21.30 39.46 -1.19
C SER A 523 -19.95 39.84 -1.78
N TRP A 524 -19.31 38.90 -2.45
CA TRP A 524 -18.02 39.10 -3.13
C TRP A 524 -18.19 39.34 -4.63
N THR A 525 -19.29 38.85 -5.19
CA THR A 525 -19.63 38.94 -6.61
C THR A 525 -20.92 39.75 -6.77
N PRO A 526 -20.98 40.76 -7.64
CA PRO A 526 -22.20 41.54 -7.86
C PRO A 526 -23.39 40.62 -8.20
N GLY A 527 -24.46 40.71 -7.39
CA GLY A 527 -25.68 39.91 -7.58
C GLY A 527 -25.72 38.57 -6.83
N VAL A 528 -24.63 38.18 -6.14
CA VAL A 528 -24.61 36.96 -5.31
C VAL A 528 -24.42 37.35 -3.84
N VAL A 529 -25.39 36.99 -3.00
CA VAL A 529 -25.34 37.13 -1.55
C VAL A 529 -25.57 35.74 -0.95
N PHE A 530 -24.64 35.25 -0.15
CA PHE A 530 -24.76 33.92 0.45
C PHE A 530 -25.85 33.90 1.54
N SER A 531 -26.57 32.79 1.64
CA SER A 531 -27.53 32.53 2.72
C SER A 531 -27.53 31.06 3.09
N GLY A 532 -27.91 30.74 4.31
CA GLY A 532 -28.02 29.38 4.79
C GLY A 532 -28.48 29.32 6.23
N ALA A 533 -28.51 28.12 6.79
CA ALA A 533 -28.73 27.95 8.21
C ALA A 533 -27.41 28.15 8.97
N PHE A 534 -27.53 28.46 10.24
CA PHE A 534 -26.38 28.67 11.09
C PHE A 534 -26.69 28.35 12.55
N LEU A 535 -25.62 28.08 13.28
CA LEU A 535 -25.59 28.05 14.72
C LEU A 535 -24.91 29.32 15.23
N LEU A 536 -25.64 30.10 16.03
CA LEU A 536 -25.12 31.26 16.76
C LEU A 536 -25.07 30.93 18.26
N SER A 537 -23.95 31.20 18.90
CA SER A 537 -23.78 31.08 20.36
C SER A 537 -23.18 32.35 20.95
N VAL A 538 -23.57 32.68 22.19
CA VAL A 538 -22.92 33.68 23.03
C VAL A 538 -22.64 33.04 24.38
N SER A 539 -21.38 33.01 24.81
CA SER A 539 -20.93 32.39 26.05
C SER A 539 -20.00 33.30 26.85
N GLN A 540 -20.04 33.19 28.17
CA GLN A 540 -19.02 33.76 29.06
C GLN A 540 -17.79 32.84 29.06
N THR A 541 -16.58 33.38 28.94
CA THR A 541 -15.37 32.56 28.99
C THR A 541 -15.20 31.88 30.35
N ALA A 542 -14.79 30.60 30.37
CA ALA A 542 -14.55 29.85 31.59
C ALA A 542 -13.51 30.55 32.49
N ALA A 543 -13.77 30.61 33.80
CA ALA A 543 -12.95 31.36 34.74
C ALA A 543 -11.54 30.79 34.93
N ASN A 544 -11.32 29.53 34.56
CA ASN A 544 -10.05 28.82 34.67
C ASN A 544 -9.46 28.46 33.29
N ASN A 545 -9.78 29.24 32.27
CA ASN A 545 -9.17 29.13 30.95
C ASN A 545 -7.68 29.50 30.95
N ALA A 546 -7.25 30.34 31.91
CA ALA A 546 -5.87 30.74 32.08
C ALA A 546 -5.13 29.86 33.09
N PHE A 547 -3.85 29.57 32.84
CA PHE A 547 -2.99 28.87 33.82
C PHE A 547 -2.91 29.63 35.15
N ALA A 548 -2.86 30.97 35.08
CA ALA A 548 -2.80 31.83 36.26
C ALA A 548 -4.08 31.76 37.11
N ASP A 549 -5.22 31.42 36.50
CA ASP A 549 -6.55 31.35 37.12
C ASP A 549 -6.99 29.90 37.39
N ALA A 550 -6.04 28.95 37.42
CA ALA A 550 -6.31 27.56 37.70
C ALA A 550 -7.12 27.37 39.00
N ILE A 551 -8.20 26.60 38.95
CA ILE A 551 -9.02 26.31 40.13
C ILE A 551 -8.18 25.51 41.14
N ASP A 552 -8.00 26.06 42.34
CA ASP A 552 -7.29 25.39 43.43
C ASP A 552 -8.19 24.35 44.12
N LEU A 553 -7.87 23.07 43.93
CA LEU A 553 -8.51 21.92 44.56
C LEU A 553 -8.06 21.71 46.02
N GLY A 554 -7.07 22.48 46.49
CA GLY A 554 -6.53 22.40 47.84
C GLY A 554 -5.69 21.14 48.08
N ALA A 555 -5.76 20.63 49.31
CA ALA A 555 -4.99 19.47 49.79
C ALA A 555 -5.91 18.32 50.26
N ALA A 556 -7.01 18.08 49.55
CA ALA A 556 -7.87 16.92 49.82
C ALA A 556 -7.27 15.65 49.18
N ALA A 557 -7.51 14.49 49.81
CA ALA A 557 -7.09 13.20 49.24
C ALA A 557 -8.07 12.68 48.18
N ASN A 558 -9.35 13.07 48.27
CA ASN A 558 -10.39 12.71 47.32
C ASN A 558 -11.29 13.93 47.09
N GLY A 559 -11.87 14.04 45.91
CA GLY A 559 -12.81 15.11 45.60
C GLY A 559 -13.24 15.12 44.15
N SER A 560 -14.06 16.10 43.80
CA SER A 560 -14.44 16.40 42.43
C SER A 560 -14.57 17.90 42.23
N SER A 561 -14.41 18.33 40.99
CA SER A 561 -14.60 19.70 40.54
C SER A 561 -15.27 19.69 39.18
N THR A 562 -16.03 20.73 38.89
CA THR A 562 -16.67 20.90 37.59
C THR A 562 -16.28 22.25 37.01
N SER A 563 -16.06 22.27 35.71
CA SER A 563 -15.94 23.48 34.91
C SER A 563 -16.49 23.16 33.52
N TRP A 564 -16.13 23.96 32.52
CA TRP A 564 -16.56 23.77 31.15
C TRP A 564 -15.53 24.32 30.19
N VAL A 565 -15.41 23.67 29.03
CA VAL A 565 -14.66 24.18 27.89
C VAL A 565 -15.67 24.82 26.95
N ASP A 566 -15.44 26.07 26.57
CA ASP A 566 -16.29 26.81 25.63
C ASP A 566 -15.49 27.28 24.42
N PHE A 567 -16.15 27.91 23.44
CA PHE A 567 -15.47 28.45 22.26
C PHE A 567 -14.60 29.69 22.54
N GLY A 568 -14.63 30.24 23.76
CA GLY A 568 -13.85 31.39 24.19
C GLY A 568 -12.55 31.03 24.94
N ALA A 569 -12.39 29.77 25.37
CA ALA A 569 -11.13 29.25 25.90
C ALA A 569 -10.07 29.19 24.78
N ASN A 570 -8.84 29.59 25.07
CA ASN A 570 -7.73 29.67 24.12
C ASN A 570 -6.45 29.13 24.74
N THR A 571 -5.56 28.57 23.92
CA THR A 571 -4.22 28.21 24.37
C THR A 571 -3.43 29.46 24.70
N GLU A 572 -2.95 29.58 25.95
CA GLU A 572 -2.15 30.75 26.35
C GLU A 572 -0.72 30.70 25.79
N MET A 573 -0.12 31.87 25.60
CA MET A 573 1.29 31.96 25.20
C MET A 573 2.19 31.39 26.31
N GLY A 574 2.95 30.35 25.96
CA GLY A 574 3.86 29.68 26.88
C GLY A 574 3.31 28.40 27.49
N GLU A 575 2.07 28.00 27.16
CA GLU A 575 1.61 26.66 27.47
C GLU A 575 2.47 25.60 26.76
N PRO A 576 2.73 24.44 27.42
CA PRO A 576 3.40 23.32 26.78
C PRO A 576 2.65 22.87 25.52
N GLY A 577 3.38 22.65 24.43
CA GLY A 577 2.83 22.00 23.25
C GLY A 577 2.41 20.56 23.55
N HIS A 578 1.39 20.07 22.85
CA HIS A 578 0.88 18.72 23.04
C HIS A 578 1.94 17.68 22.60
N PRO A 579 2.29 16.67 23.43
CA PRO A 579 3.32 15.67 23.12
C PRO A 579 3.01 14.80 21.89
N ALA A 580 1.74 14.39 21.72
CA ALA A 580 1.27 13.64 20.55
C ALA A 580 1.09 14.48 19.26
N PHE A 581 0.81 15.78 19.38
CA PHE A 581 0.51 16.68 18.25
C PHE A 581 1.41 17.92 18.21
N PRO A 582 2.75 17.76 18.12
CA PRO A 582 3.69 18.88 18.22
C PRO A 582 3.59 19.89 17.06
N TRP A 583 2.87 19.55 15.99
CA TRP A 583 2.73 20.38 14.78
C TRP A 583 1.47 21.25 14.76
N ASN A 584 0.56 21.11 15.74
CA ASN A 584 -0.74 21.81 15.72
C ASN A 584 -1.03 22.57 17.02
N PRO A 585 -0.32 23.69 17.28
CA PRO A 585 -0.47 24.48 18.50
C PRO A 585 -1.78 25.29 18.60
N MET A 586 -2.69 25.22 17.60
CA MET A 586 -3.86 26.11 17.49
C MET A 586 -5.21 25.43 17.77
N MET A 587 -5.26 24.14 18.10
CA MET A 587 -6.52 23.40 18.25
C MET A 587 -7.01 23.19 19.69
N HIS A 588 -6.30 23.69 20.71
CA HIS A 588 -6.50 23.20 22.07
C HIS A 588 -7.08 24.29 22.98
N ARG A 589 -8.34 24.12 23.37
CA ARG A 589 -9.03 25.01 24.30
C ARG A 589 -8.85 24.46 25.71
N THR A 590 -7.92 25.04 26.43
CA THR A 590 -7.39 24.48 27.68
C THR A 590 -8.07 25.15 28.88
N ILE A 591 -8.33 24.34 29.90
CA ILE A 591 -8.74 24.80 31.23
C ILE A 591 -7.88 24.12 32.30
N TRP A 592 -7.66 24.83 33.40
CA TRP A 592 -6.62 24.49 34.37
C TRP A 592 -7.16 24.29 35.79
N TRP A 593 -6.59 23.30 36.49
CA TRP A 593 -6.71 23.12 37.93
C TRP A 593 -5.33 23.03 38.59
N LYS A 594 -5.26 23.37 39.87
CA LYS A 594 -4.09 23.18 40.73
C LYS A 594 -4.48 22.31 41.92
N TRP A 595 -3.64 21.36 42.28
CA TRP A 595 -3.82 20.53 43.47
C TRP A 595 -2.49 20.31 44.17
N THR A 596 -2.48 20.30 45.50
CA THR A 596 -1.27 20.04 46.28
C THR A 596 -1.40 18.72 47.02
N ALA A 597 -0.47 17.79 46.75
CA ALA A 597 -0.56 16.44 47.28
C ALA A 597 -0.50 16.44 48.82
N PRO A 598 -1.55 15.96 49.53
CA PRO A 598 -1.59 15.97 50.98
C PRO A 598 -0.73 14.90 51.62
N VAL A 599 -0.37 13.86 50.86
CA VAL A 599 0.45 12.72 51.24
C VAL A 599 1.18 12.19 50.02
N SER A 600 2.33 11.55 50.22
CA SER A 600 2.97 10.78 49.14
C SER A 600 2.18 9.50 48.88
N GLY A 601 1.89 9.18 47.63
CA GLY A 601 1.10 8.00 47.29
C GLY A 601 0.67 7.95 45.83
N LEU A 602 -0.02 6.88 45.46
CA LEU A 602 -0.62 6.72 44.13
C LEU A 602 -2.00 7.38 44.13
N PHE A 603 -2.23 8.25 43.15
CA PHE A 603 -3.51 8.94 42.96
C PHE A 603 -4.03 8.68 41.56
N SER A 604 -5.35 8.59 41.45
CA SER A 604 -6.06 8.55 40.18
C SER A 604 -6.79 9.87 39.98
N PHE A 605 -6.72 10.41 38.77
CA PHE A 605 -7.55 11.51 38.31
C PHE A 605 -8.24 11.09 37.02
N ASP A 606 -9.50 11.46 36.86
CA ASP A 606 -10.26 11.12 35.67
C ASP A 606 -11.24 12.22 35.31
N THR A 607 -11.67 12.19 34.05
CA THR A 607 -12.68 13.10 33.51
C THR A 607 -14.02 12.41 33.28
N LEU A 608 -14.26 11.28 33.96
CA LEU A 608 -15.48 10.50 33.80
C LEU A 608 -16.69 11.34 34.22
N GLY A 609 -17.72 11.37 33.36
CA GLY A 609 -18.90 12.23 33.53
C GLY A 609 -18.84 13.57 32.80
N SER A 610 -17.75 13.86 32.08
CA SER A 610 -17.73 14.92 31.06
C SER A 610 -18.61 14.53 29.87
N ASP A 611 -19.12 15.51 29.12
CA ASP A 611 -20.07 15.32 28.01
C ASP A 611 -19.42 15.35 26.61
N PHE A 612 -18.09 15.31 26.54
CA PHE A 612 -17.29 15.26 25.32
C PHE A 612 -16.00 14.44 25.51
N ASP A 613 -15.32 14.17 24.41
CA ASP A 613 -14.02 13.49 24.32
C ASP A 613 -12.89 14.37 24.86
N THR A 614 -12.30 13.97 25.98
CA THR A 614 -11.37 14.79 26.76
C THR A 614 -9.93 14.33 26.58
N VAL A 615 -8.99 15.27 26.76
CA VAL A 615 -7.58 14.97 27.01
C VAL A 615 -7.21 15.54 28.37
N LEU A 616 -6.57 14.72 29.22
CA LEU A 616 -6.14 15.07 30.57
C LEU A 616 -4.63 14.93 30.70
N GLU A 617 -3.97 16.02 31.06
CA GLU A 617 -2.53 16.04 31.31
C GLU A 617 -2.23 16.58 32.71
N VAL A 618 -1.16 16.07 33.32
CA VAL A 618 -0.65 16.52 34.61
C VAL A 618 0.76 17.03 34.48
N TYR A 619 0.97 18.21 35.03
CA TYR A 619 2.24 18.89 35.08
C TYR A 619 2.68 19.17 36.51
N THR A 620 3.99 19.32 36.70
CA THR A 620 4.57 19.93 37.89
C THR A 620 5.51 21.07 37.49
N GLY A 621 5.71 22.05 38.35
CA GLY A 621 6.53 23.22 38.05
C GLY A 621 6.06 24.47 38.79
N THR A 622 6.67 25.61 38.45
CA THR A 622 6.42 26.89 39.14
C THR A 622 5.80 27.97 38.26
N ALA A 623 5.82 27.80 36.93
CA ALA A 623 5.24 28.74 35.95
C ALA A 623 4.86 28.02 34.65
N VAL A 624 3.93 28.59 33.86
CA VAL A 624 3.38 27.98 32.63
C VAL A 624 4.46 27.59 31.61
N ASN A 625 5.51 28.40 31.47
CA ASN A 625 6.64 28.17 30.57
C ASN A 625 7.77 27.31 31.17
N ALA A 626 7.55 26.77 32.37
CA ALA A 626 8.50 25.94 33.13
C ALA A 626 7.76 24.76 33.80
N LEU A 627 6.82 24.17 33.05
CA LEU A 627 6.10 22.96 33.42
C LEU A 627 6.81 21.71 32.86
N SER A 628 6.84 20.65 33.67
CA SER A 628 7.28 19.32 33.28
C SER A 628 6.08 18.37 33.30
N LEU A 629 5.86 17.66 32.20
CA LEU A 629 4.81 16.65 32.10
C LEU A 629 5.12 15.49 33.06
N VAL A 630 4.11 15.09 33.83
CA VAL A 630 4.15 13.98 34.78
C VAL A 630 3.43 12.76 34.21
N ALA A 631 2.24 12.96 33.65
CA ALA A 631 1.41 11.93 33.04
C ALA A 631 0.40 12.57 32.07
N GLU A 632 -0.07 11.79 31.09
CA GLU A 632 -1.12 12.19 30.14
C GLU A 632 -2.01 10.99 29.82
N SER A 633 -3.26 11.27 29.46
CA SER A 633 -4.21 10.32 28.89
C SER A 633 -5.20 11.07 28.00
N HIS A 634 -5.59 10.44 26.90
CA HIS A 634 -6.63 10.86 25.98
C HIS A 634 -7.87 10.03 26.28
N ASP A 635 -7.78 8.71 26.09
CA ASP A 635 -8.94 7.83 26.09
C ASP A 635 -8.85 6.76 27.18
N ALA A 636 -9.79 6.77 28.12
CA ALA A 636 -9.99 5.73 29.12
C ALA A 636 -11.31 4.95 28.97
N ASP A 637 -12.26 5.44 28.17
CA ASP A 637 -13.51 4.76 27.86
C ASP A 637 -13.99 4.98 26.42
N ALA A 638 -15.12 4.35 26.08
CA ALA A 638 -15.69 4.41 24.74
C ALA A 638 -16.28 5.79 24.39
N GLU A 639 -16.45 6.68 25.36
CA GLU A 639 -16.88 8.06 25.14
C GLU A 639 -15.69 9.03 24.98
N GLY A 640 -14.44 8.52 24.96
CA GLY A 640 -13.23 9.32 24.80
C GLY A 640 -12.84 10.09 26.06
N ARG A 641 -13.28 9.67 27.25
CA ARG A 641 -12.94 10.40 28.49
C ARG A 641 -11.63 9.89 29.05
N SER A 642 -10.76 10.80 29.51
CA SER A 642 -9.42 10.44 30.00
C SER A 642 -9.35 10.01 31.45
N SER A 643 -8.35 9.19 31.78
CA SER A 643 -8.02 8.79 33.15
C SER A 643 -6.52 8.53 33.31
N ILE A 644 -5.94 9.08 34.36
CA ILE A 644 -4.51 8.99 34.69
C ILE A 644 -4.29 8.51 36.12
N ALA A 645 -3.17 7.82 36.32
CA ALA A 645 -2.63 7.48 37.62
C ALA A 645 -1.14 7.84 37.67
N PHE A 646 -0.72 8.50 38.75
CA PHE A 646 0.68 8.88 38.93
C PHE A 646 1.07 8.89 40.41
N GLN A 647 2.38 8.76 40.66
CA GLN A 647 2.93 8.80 42.01
C GLN A 647 3.10 10.27 42.45
N ALA A 648 2.25 10.72 43.38
CA ALA A 648 2.32 12.06 43.94
C ALA A 648 3.29 12.13 45.13
N ALA A 649 4.04 13.24 45.25
CA ALA A 649 4.94 13.51 46.36
C ALA A 649 4.34 14.55 47.32
N LEU A 650 4.36 14.27 48.63
CA LEU A 650 3.85 15.14 49.68
C LEU A 650 4.28 16.60 49.50
N GLY A 651 3.31 17.52 49.54
CA GLY A 651 3.54 18.97 49.47
C GLY A 651 3.89 19.50 48.08
N THR A 652 3.95 18.64 47.06
CA THR A 652 4.18 19.05 45.67
C THR A 652 2.87 19.53 45.04
N SER A 653 2.92 20.67 44.35
CA SER A 653 1.80 21.14 43.54
C SER A 653 1.85 20.52 42.15
N TYR A 654 0.70 20.04 41.71
CA TYR A 654 0.43 19.50 40.39
C TYR A 654 -0.64 20.36 39.71
N TYR A 655 -0.49 20.53 38.39
CA TYR A 655 -1.42 21.28 37.55
C TYR A 655 -2.06 20.34 36.55
N PHE A 656 -3.38 20.40 36.44
CA PHE A 656 -4.17 19.53 35.57
C PHE A 656 -4.70 20.38 34.43
N ARG A 657 -4.36 19.99 33.21
CA ARG A 657 -4.88 20.61 31.99
C ARG A 657 -5.91 19.66 31.39
N VAL A 658 -7.10 20.18 31.13
CA VAL A 658 -8.15 19.46 30.40
C VAL A 658 -8.51 20.24 29.14
N MET A 659 -8.70 19.50 28.04
CA MET A 659 -9.12 20.02 26.74
C MET A 659 -9.97 18.97 26.02
N GLY A 660 -10.57 19.34 24.89
CA GLY A 660 -11.19 18.38 23.97
C GLY A 660 -10.19 17.85 22.95
N GLU A 661 -10.36 16.60 22.50
CA GLU A 661 -9.52 15.99 21.46
C GLU A 661 -9.66 16.73 20.12
N THR A 662 -10.86 17.26 19.81
CA THR A 662 -11.10 18.08 18.60
C THR A 662 -11.62 19.48 18.90
N VAL A 663 -11.58 20.35 17.87
CA VAL A 663 -12.14 21.71 17.91
C VAL A 663 -13.65 21.77 18.03
N ASN A 664 -14.37 20.64 18.02
CA ASN A 664 -15.81 20.61 18.28
C ASN A 664 -16.15 20.05 19.67
N ASP A 665 -15.17 19.46 20.36
CA ASP A 665 -15.32 18.89 21.69
C ASP A 665 -15.29 20.02 22.72
N ILE A 666 -16.49 20.42 23.13
CA ILE A 666 -16.78 21.45 24.11
C ILE A 666 -17.95 21.02 24.97
N GLY A 667 -17.97 21.48 26.20
CA GLY A 667 -19.04 21.13 27.14
C GLY A 667 -18.58 21.15 28.57
N ASN A 668 -19.31 20.44 29.42
CA ASN A 668 -19.02 20.35 30.84
C ASN A 668 -17.89 19.35 31.10
N VAL A 669 -16.93 19.78 31.91
CA VAL A 669 -15.84 18.93 32.39
C VAL A 669 -16.09 18.57 33.83
N ALA A 670 -16.08 17.28 34.13
CA ALA A 670 -16.08 16.73 35.48
C ALA A 670 -14.70 16.17 35.80
N LEU A 671 -13.92 16.82 36.66
CA LEU A 671 -12.62 16.32 37.11
C LEU A 671 -12.78 15.64 38.47
N GLN A 672 -12.47 14.35 38.54
CA GLN A 672 -12.56 13.55 39.76
C GLN A 672 -11.18 13.09 40.19
N PHE A 673 -10.95 12.96 41.49
CA PHE A 673 -9.68 12.46 42.00
C PHE A 673 -9.83 11.65 43.29
N THR A 674 -8.99 10.64 43.42
CA THR A 674 -9.02 9.71 44.56
C THR A 674 -7.63 9.19 44.88
N GLN A 675 -7.29 9.17 46.16
CA GLN A 675 -6.11 8.45 46.65
C GLN A 675 -6.36 6.95 46.59
N LEU A 676 -5.47 6.21 45.93
CA LEU A 676 -5.53 4.76 45.88
C LEU A 676 -4.81 4.19 47.13
N GLY A 677 -5.62 3.74 48.11
CA GLY A 677 -5.17 3.23 49.40
C GLY A 677 -4.92 1.71 49.44
N ALA A 678 -4.74 1.18 50.65
CA ALA A 678 -4.59 -0.27 50.87
C ALA A 678 -5.86 -1.02 50.42
N PRO A 679 -5.75 -2.01 49.53
CA PRO A 679 -6.90 -2.69 48.95
C PRO A 679 -7.64 -3.55 49.98
N GLY A 680 -8.97 -3.43 50.03
CA GLY A 680 -9.84 -4.19 50.93
C GLY A 680 -10.87 -5.07 50.22
N SER A 681 -11.09 -4.85 48.92
CA SER A 681 -12.05 -5.57 48.10
C SER A 681 -11.41 -6.04 46.79
N LEU A 682 -12.08 -6.95 46.07
CA LEU A 682 -11.67 -7.40 44.74
C LEU A 682 -11.54 -6.23 43.76
N SER A 683 -12.50 -5.31 43.75
CA SER A 683 -12.51 -4.15 42.87
C SER A 683 -11.38 -3.16 43.21
N ASP A 684 -11.01 -3.04 44.48
CA ASP A 684 -9.86 -2.21 44.88
C ASP A 684 -8.55 -2.77 44.34
N HIS A 685 -8.36 -4.09 44.39
CA HIS A 685 -7.18 -4.74 43.81
C HIS A 685 -7.12 -4.55 42.28
N ILE A 686 -8.23 -4.72 41.56
CA ILE A 686 -8.27 -4.49 40.11
C ILE A 686 -7.92 -3.04 39.79
N ARG A 687 -8.58 -2.07 40.46
CA ARG A 687 -8.34 -0.64 40.27
C ARG A 687 -6.90 -0.26 40.55
N LEU A 688 -6.32 -0.76 41.65
CA LEU A 688 -4.93 -0.50 42.01
C LEU A 688 -3.95 -1.14 41.01
N GLY A 689 -4.24 -2.34 40.52
CA GLY A 689 -3.44 -3.01 39.51
C GLY A 689 -3.42 -2.24 38.18
N ARG A 690 -4.59 -1.78 37.73
CA ARG A 690 -4.75 -0.91 36.55
C ARG A 690 -3.98 0.40 36.66
N ALA A 691 -4.08 1.08 37.81
CA ALA A 691 -3.31 2.29 38.08
C ALA A 691 -1.78 2.06 38.00
N TYR A 692 -1.29 0.90 38.42
CA TYR A 692 0.12 0.54 38.25
C TYR A 692 0.52 0.27 36.78
N LEU A 693 -0.39 -0.23 35.95
CA LEU A 693 -0.14 -0.38 34.50
C LEU A 693 0.10 0.99 33.84
N GLN A 694 -0.67 2.01 34.25
CA GLN A 694 -0.55 3.37 33.71
C GLN A 694 0.80 4.05 34.01
N LEU A 695 1.52 3.61 35.05
CA LEU A 695 2.87 4.14 35.34
C LEU A 695 3.93 3.67 34.33
N GLN A 696 3.68 2.57 33.61
CA GLN A 696 4.57 2.02 32.57
C GLN A 696 6.04 1.87 33.00
N THR A 697 6.28 1.38 34.22
CA THR A 697 7.63 1.07 34.71
C THR A 697 7.76 -0.40 35.09
N THR A 698 8.98 -0.95 35.06
CA THR A 698 9.24 -2.33 35.49
C THR A 698 8.74 -2.63 36.91
N PRO A 699 8.99 -1.78 37.94
CA PRO A 699 8.43 -2.01 39.28
C PRO A 699 6.90 -1.96 39.32
N SER A 700 6.28 -1.07 38.53
CA SER A 700 4.82 -0.95 38.52
C SER A 700 4.15 -2.14 37.83
N LEU A 701 4.74 -2.70 36.78
CA LEU A 701 4.20 -3.92 36.16
C LEU A 701 4.18 -5.11 37.13
N ALA A 702 5.24 -5.27 37.93
CA ALA A 702 5.29 -6.28 38.99
C ALA A 702 4.25 -6.01 40.10
N ALA A 703 4.05 -4.75 40.46
CA ALA A 703 3.02 -4.36 41.42
C ALA A 703 1.60 -4.64 40.88
N ALA A 704 1.34 -4.36 39.61
CA ALA A 704 0.08 -4.68 38.94
C ALA A 704 -0.22 -6.20 38.98
N ASP A 705 0.78 -7.01 38.62
CA ASP A 705 0.67 -8.47 38.64
C ASP A 705 0.30 -9.01 40.03
N ALA A 706 0.91 -8.46 41.08
CA ALA A 706 0.62 -8.81 42.46
C ALA A 706 -0.81 -8.42 42.88
N GLN A 707 -1.31 -7.27 42.42
CA GLN A 707 -2.69 -6.86 42.69
C GLN A 707 -3.71 -7.77 42.00
N PHE A 708 -3.48 -8.13 40.73
CA PHE A 708 -4.38 -9.06 40.03
C PHE A 708 -4.34 -10.47 40.66
N ALA A 709 -3.16 -10.91 41.14
CA ALA A 709 -3.07 -12.15 41.91
C ALA A 709 -3.87 -12.09 43.22
N ALA A 710 -3.81 -10.97 43.94
CA ALA A 710 -4.59 -10.77 45.17
C ALA A 710 -6.10 -10.70 44.91
N ALA A 711 -6.53 -10.06 43.81
CA ALA A 711 -7.93 -10.10 43.36
C ALA A 711 -8.40 -11.54 43.11
N LEU A 712 -7.57 -12.35 42.43
CA LEU A 712 -7.87 -13.76 42.16
C LEU A 712 -7.81 -14.67 43.39
N ALA A 713 -7.15 -14.24 44.47
CA ALA A 713 -7.22 -14.92 45.76
C ALA A 713 -8.60 -14.72 46.44
N ILE A 714 -9.31 -13.63 46.10
CA ILE A 714 -10.68 -13.37 46.56
C ILE A 714 -11.69 -14.11 45.68
N ASP A 715 -11.55 -14.01 44.34
CA ASP A 715 -12.36 -14.77 43.38
C ASP A 715 -11.49 -15.28 42.22
N ALA A 716 -11.18 -16.58 42.28
CA ALA A 716 -10.31 -17.25 41.32
C ALA A 716 -10.87 -17.33 39.89
N ASN A 717 -12.18 -17.09 39.70
CA ASN A 717 -12.87 -17.18 38.41
C ASN A 717 -13.31 -15.81 37.87
N HIS A 718 -12.94 -14.70 38.53
CA HIS A 718 -13.29 -13.37 38.06
C HIS A 718 -12.67 -13.12 36.66
N PRO A 719 -13.48 -12.85 35.61
CA PRO A 719 -13.00 -12.88 34.24
C PRO A 719 -12.01 -11.75 33.94
N GLU A 720 -12.31 -10.51 34.36
CA GLU A 720 -11.42 -9.36 34.12
C GLU A 720 -10.06 -9.51 34.83
N ALA A 721 -10.05 -9.91 36.11
CA ALA A 721 -8.81 -10.15 36.84
C ALA A 721 -7.97 -11.28 36.21
N ASN A 722 -8.61 -12.34 35.69
CA ASN A 722 -7.90 -13.40 34.96
C ASN A 722 -7.31 -12.86 33.64
N PHE A 723 -8.07 -12.06 32.88
CA PHE A 723 -7.56 -11.41 31.68
C PHE A 723 -6.35 -10.50 31.99
N LEU A 724 -6.49 -9.59 32.95
CA LEU A 724 -5.42 -8.66 33.33
C LEU A 724 -4.19 -9.39 33.88
N LYS A 725 -4.38 -10.47 34.65
CA LYS A 725 -3.27 -11.33 35.11
C LYS A 725 -2.56 -12.02 33.95
N ALA A 726 -3.30 -12.49 32.94
CA ALA A 726 -2.73 -13.11 31.74
C ALA A 726 -1.95 -12.10 30.89
N ALA A 727 -2.54 -10.94 30.61
CA ALA A 727 -1.90 -9.86 29.83
C ALA A 727 -0.63 -9.34 30.52
N THR A 728 -0.70 -9.06 31.82
CA THR A 728 0.45 -8.65 32.63
C THR A 728 1.52 -9.75 32.67
N GLY A 729 1.09 -11.01 32.77
CA GLY A 729 1.98 -12.17 32.74
C GLY A 729 2.77 -12.32 31.44
N LEU A 730 2.20 -11.92 30.30
CA LEU A 730 2.90 -11.84 29.02
C LEU A 730 3.87 -10.66 28.97
N ALA A 731 3.45 -9.47 29.41
CA ALA A 731 4.31 -8.28 29.43
C ALA A 731 5.56 -8.47 30.30
N ARG A 732 5.46 -9.30 31.35
CA ARG A 732 6.60 -9.64 32.22
C ARG A 732 7.63 -10.59 31.59
N LEU A 733 7.36 -11.20 30.43
CA LEU A 733 8.34 -12.04 29.71
C LEU A 733 9.50 -11.24 29.13
N GLU A 734 9.36 -9.93 29.00
CA GLU A 734 10.42 -9.04 28.51
C GLU A 734 11.08 -8.29 29.68
N GLN A 735 10.97 -8.84 30.90
CA GLN A 735 11.43 -8.16 32.11
C GLN A 735 12.04 -9.14 33.12
N GLY A 736 12.86 -8.57 34.00
CA GLY A 736 13.41 -9.28 35.16
C GLY A 736 14.70 -10.04 34.86
N ALA A 737 15.33 -10.53 35.93
CA ALA A 737 16.70 -11.04 35.89
C ALA A 737 16.91 -12.22 34.92
N ALA A 738 15.90 -13.07 34.70
CA ALA A 738 16.00 -14.20 33.78
C ALA A 738 16.07 -13.75 32.32
N PHE A 739 15.28 -12.74 31.93
CA PHE A 739 15.31 -12.16 30.59
C PHE A 739 16.59 -11.37 30.36
N GLU A 740 16.99 -10.53 31.32
CA GLU A 740 18.27 -9.79 31.27
C GLU A 740 19.48 -10.74 31.20
N SER A 741 19.45 -11.84 31.96
CA SER A 741 20.49 -12.87 31.89
C SER A 741 20.50 -13.58 30.54
N ALA A 742 19.35 -13.72 29.88
CA ALA A 742 19.27 -14.31 28.54
C ALA A 742 19.88 -13.36 27.48
N LEU A 743 19.55 -12.06 27.55
CA LEU A 743 20.14 -11.03 26.68
C LEU A 743 21.66 -10.93 26.87
N ALA A 744 22.11 -10.88 28.13
CA ALA A 744 23.54 -10.91 28.45
C ALA A 744 24.21 -12.20 27.93
N GLY A 745 23.52 -13.34 28.04
CA GLY A 745 23.96 -14.63 27.51
C GLY A 745 24.04 -14.69 25.97
N LEU A 746 23.41 -13.75 25.26
CA LEU A 746 23.51 -13.53 23.82
C LEU A 746 24.51 -12.42 23.45
N GLY A 747 25.18 -11.81 24.44
CA GLY A 747 26.13 -10.73 24.22
C GLY A 747 25.47 -9.36 23.96
N ILE A 748 24.19 -9.23 24.29
CA ILE A 748 23.44 -7.98 24.20
C ILE A 748 23.56 -7.24 25.54
N THR A 749 23.94 -5.96 25.51
CA THR A 749 24.13 -5.14 26.71
C THR A 749 23.42 -3.79 26.59
N ASP A 750 23.08 -3.23 27.76
CA ASP A 750 22.61 -1.85 27.98
C ASP A 750 21.29 -1.46 27.29
N GLY A 751 20.23 -1.25 28.08
CA GLY A 751 18.91 -0.80 27.61
C GLY A 751 17.81 -0.92 28.67
N ASP A 752 16.89 0.03 28.70
CA ASP A 752 15.60 -0.05 29.42
C ASP A 752 14.51 -0.26 28.37
N LEU A 753 13.64 -1.26 28.57
CA LEU A 753 12.48 -1.56 27.72
C LEU A 753 11.66 -0.29 27.39
N TYR A 754 11.65 0.68 28.32
CA TYR A 754 10.93 1.95 28.18
C TYR A 754 11.81 3.15 27.78
N GLY A 755 13.15 3.05 27.86
CA GLY A 755 14.08 4.19 27.86
C GLY A 755 15.35 4.10 26.98
N GLY A 756 15.70 2.96 26.39
CA GLY A 756 16.88 2.85 25.52
C GLY A 756 17.02 1.46 24.91
N GLY A 757 17.24 1.37 23.59
CA GLY A 757 17.29 0.09 22.88
C GLY A 757 18.50 -0.76 23.29
N HIS A 758 18.28 -2.06 23.46
CA HIS A 758 19.35 -3.04 23.66
C HIS A 758 20.27 -3.08 22.43
N THR A 759 21.59 -3.09 22.65
CA THR A 759 22.58 -3.11 21.56
C THR A 759 23.60 -4.22 21.75
N ILE A 760 24.22 -4.65 20.65
CA ILE A 760 25.41 -5.48 20.69
C ILE A 760 26.60 -4.51 20.81
N PRO A 761 27.57 -4.74 21.72
CA PRO A 761 28.75 -3.91 21.83
C PRO A 761 29.49 -3.76 20.49
N GLU A 762 29.87 -2.54 20.16
CA GLU A 762 30.70 -2.22 18.99
C GLU A 762 32.05 -1.66 19.47
N ASP A 763 33.10 -1.90 18.69
CA ASP A 763 34.40 -1.30 18.92
C ASP A 763 34.45 0.14 18.37
N VAL A 764 35.62 0.78 18.49
CA VAL A 764 35.82 2.16 18.02
C VAL A 764 35.69 2.33 16.49
N ASN A 765 35.69 1.24 15.73
CA ASN A 765 35.52 1.22 14.28
C ASN A 765 34.08 0.90 13.86
N GLY A 766 33.18 0.62 14.82
CA GLY A 766 31.81 0.17 14.56
C GLY A 766 31.70 -1.33 14.30
N ASP A 767 32.77 -2.11 14.52
CA ASP A 767 32.74 -3.56 14.37
C ASP A 767 32.15 -4.20 15.64
N ARG A 768 31.25 -5.18 15.46
CA ARG A 768 30.62 -5.88 16.59
C ARG A 768 31.65 -6.68 17.37
N ILE A 769 31.61 -6.58 18.70
CA ILE A 769 32.50 -7.29 19.60
C ILE A 769 31.79 -8.50 20.18
N ALA A 770 32.45 -9.66 20.10
CA ALA A 770 32.02 -10.87 20.77
C ALA A 770 32.20 -10.77 22.30
N THR A 771 31.11 -10.89 23.05
CA THR A 771 31.17 -11.06 24.51
C THR A 771 31.61 -12.50 24.85
N PRO A 772 32.73 -12.72 25.56
CA PRO A 772 33.22 -14.08 25.85
C PRO A 772 32.21 -14.93 26.60
N GLY A 773 32.03 -16.20 26.17
CA GLY A 773 31.13 -17.16 26.80
C GLY A 773 29.65 -17.05 26.42
N THR A 774 29.30 -16.22 25.43
CA THR A 774 27.92 -16.05 24.95
C THR A 774 27.57 -17.04 23.85
N HIS A 775 26.32 -17.55 23.88
CA HIS A 775 25.89 -18.67 23.06
C HIS A 775 24.37 -18.62 22.84
N THR A 776 23.91 -18.99 21.65
CA THR A 776 22.47 -18.98 21.29
C THR A 776 21.62 -19.87 22.20
N SER A 777 22.21 -20.93 22.77
CA SER A 777 21.54 -21.82 23.72
C SER A 777 21.10 -21.12 25.01
N ASN A 778 21.69 -19.97 25.39
CA ASN A 778 21.25 -19.18 26.54
C ASN A 778 19.86 -18.58 26.30
N GLY A 779 19.58 -18.10 25.08
CA GLY A 779 18.25 -17.64 24.68
C GLY A 779 17.24 -18.79 24.64
N LEU A 780 17.63 -19.95 24.11
CA LEU A 780 16.78 -21.15 24.13
C LEU A 780 16.45 -21.59 25.56
N ASN A 781 17.44 -21.60 26.46
CA ASN A 781 17.23 -21.95 27.87
C ASN A 781 16.20 -21.03 28.55
N TYR A 782 16.19 -19.74 28.23
CA TYR A 782 15.18 -18.81 28.71
C TYR A 782 13.79 -19.16 28.17
N LEU A 783 13.67 -19.36 26.85
CA LEU A 783 12.41 -19.73 26.21
C LEU A 783 11.83 -21.01 26.81
N VAL A 784 12.67 -22.01 27.06
CA VAL A 784 12.27 -23.31 27.58
C VAL A 784 11.95 -23.29 29.06
N ASN A 785 12.82 -22.71 29.88
CA ASN A 785 12.72 -22.84 31.35
C ASN A 785 11.93 -21.69 31.99
N THR A 786 11.70 -20.59 31.27
CA THR A 786 10.97 -19.42 31.79
C THR A 786 9.75 -19.09 30.95
N ALA A 787 9.91 -18.88 29.63
CA ALA A 787 8.79 -18.44 28.81
C ALA A 787 7.70 -19.52 28.66
N LEU A 788 8.07 -20.76 28.33
CA LEU A 788 7.11 -21.84 28.11
C LEU A 788 6.24 -22.19 29.35
N PRO A 789 6.79 -22.29 30.57
CA PRO A 789 5.98 -22.40 31.79
C PRO A 789 5.04 -21.21 32.00
N GLN A 790 5.51 -20.00 31.74
CA GLN A 790 4.71 -18.79 31.89
C GLN A 790 3.57 -18.71 30.87
N LEU A 791 3.78 -19.13 29.62
CA LEU A 791 2.70 -19.26 28.62
C LEU A 791 1.60 -20.22 29.08
N THR A 792 1.98 -21.28 29.79
CA THR A 792 1.01 -22.21 30.38
C THR A 792 0.20 -21.55 31.50
N VAL A 793 0.86 -20.78 32.37
CA VAL A 793 0.16 -19.99 33.41
C VAL A 793 -0.79 -18.96 32.78
N VAL A 794 -0.34 -18.24 31.75
CA VAL A 794 -1.15 -17.27 31.01
C VAL A 794 -2.39 -17.94 30.42
N ARG A 795 -2.24 -19.07 29.72
CA ARG A 795 -3.37 -19.82 29.16
C ARG A 795 -4.37 -20.28 30.21
N ASN A 796 -3.91 -20.80 31.36
CA ASN A 796 -4.78 -21.21 32.45
C ASN A 796 -5.67 -20.05 32.97
N HIS A 797 -5.16 -18.82 32.95
CA HIS A 797 -5.95 -17.63 33.26
C HIS A 797 -6.88 -17.26 32.11
N LEU A 798 -6.39 -17.23 30.87
CA LEU A 798 -7.23 -16.95 29.70
C LEU A 798 -8.40 -17.93 29.63
N ASP A 799 -8.21 -19.22 29.89
CA ASP A 799 -9.27 -20.26 29.88
C ASP A 799 -10.42 -20.00 30.85
N LYS A 800 -10.20 -19.22 31.91
CA LYS A 800 -11.24 -18.78 32.83
C LYS A 800 -12.06 -17.60 32.29
N VAL A 801 -11.65 -17.00 31.18
CA VAL A 801 -12.35 -15.96 30.42
C VAL A 801 -13.04 -16.61 29.22
N SER A 802 -14.14 -17.32 29.49
CA SER A 802 -14.83 -18.17 28.50
C SER A 802 -16.23 -17.67 28.13
N ALA A 803 -16.76 -16.67 28.84
CA ALA A 803 -18.05 -16.08 28.53
C ALA A 803 -17.98 -15.28 27.22
N SER A 804 -18.85 -15.60 26.26
CA SER A 804 -18.98 -14.84 24.99
C SER A 804 -19.39 -13.37 25.20
N SER A 805 -19.96 -13.03 26.36
CA SER A 805 -20.33 -11.67 26.75
C SER A 805 -19.19 -10.90 27.43
N PHE A 806 -18.00 -11.48 27.59
CA PHE A 806 -16.89 -10.80 28.21
C PHE A 806 -16.46 -9.60 27.36
N HIS A 807 -16.33 -8.45 28.02
CA HIS A 807 -15.73 -7.26 27.47
C HIS A 807 -14.94 -6.53 28.56
N THR A 808 -13.84 -5.90 28.17
CA THR A 808 -13.10 -4.96 29.01
C THR A 808 -12.40 -3.94 28.12
N THR A 809 -11.86 -2.89 28.73
CA THR A 809 -11.13 -1.83 28.05
C THR A 809 -9.77 -1.63 28.69
N LEU A 810 -8.79 -1.24 27.90
CA LEU A 810 -7.51 -0.76 28.36
C LEU A 810 -7.38 0.70 27.93
N SER A 811 -7.10 1.60 28.86
CA SER A 811 -6.81 2.99 28.50
C SER A 811 -5.50 3.07 27.72
N ASP A 812 -5.33 4.18 27.02
CA ASP A 812 -4.06 4.52 26.38
C ASP A 812 -2.86 4.52 27.35
N GLY A 813 -3.07 4.96 28.60
CA GLY A 813 -2.10 4.88 29.67
C GLY A 813 -1.73 3.44 30.05
N GLU A 814 -2.68 2.49 29.99
CA GLU A 814 -2.42 1.08 30.31
C GLU A 814 -1.76 0.33 29.14
N SER A 815 -2.11 0.68 27.89
CA SER A 815 -1.60 0.01 26.69
C SER A 815 -0.32 0.61 26.11
N ALA A 816 -0.03 1.88 26.44
CA ALA A 816 1.01 2.73 25.86
C ALA A 816 0.86 3.02 24.35
N LEU A 817 -0.30 2.72 23.75
CA LEU A 817 -0.55 2.92 22.31
C LEU A 817 -1.75 3.82 22.05
N ARG A 818 -2.91 3.40 22.56
CA ARG A 818 -4.24 4.00 22.42
C ARG A 818 -5.23 3.25 23.30
N PHE A 819 -6.45 3.74 23.40
CA PHE A 819 -7.53 2.96 23.98
C PHE A 819 -7.76 1.65 23.21
N VAL A 820 -7.96 0.55 23.94
CA VAL A 820 -8.17 -0.78 23.38
C VAL A 820 -9.38 -1.46 24.01
N ARG A 821 -10.35 -1.88 23.19
CA ARG A 821 -11.43 -2.80 23.55
C ARG A 821 -10.95 -4.24 23.44
N VAL A 822 -11.35 -5.06 24.39
CA VAL A 822 -11.04 -6.50 24.42
C VAL A 822 -12.31 -7.28 24.67
N ASP A 823 -12.59 -8.27 23.82
CA ASP A 823 -13.71 -9.19 23.96
C ASP A 823 -13.28 -10.67 23.94
N ALA A 824 -14.26 -11.57 23.97
CA ALA A 824 -14.02 -13.01 23.97
C ALA A 824 -13.29 -13.51 22.69
N GLY A 825 -13.46 -12.84 21.56
CA GLY A 825 -12.73 -13.13 20.32
C GLY A 825 -11.25 -12.79 20.45
N ASP A 826 -10.94 -11.64 21.03
CA ASP A 826 -9.56 -11.23 21.31
C ASP A 826 -8.86 -12.18 22.28
N VAL A 827 -9.55 -12.60 23.34
CA VAL A 827 -9.03 -13.59 24.30
C VAL A 827 -8.74 -14.93 23.60
N ALA A 828 -9.58 -15.36 22.65
CA ALA A 828 -9.32 -16.56 21.85
C ALA A 828 -8.08 -16.40 20.96
N LEU A 829 -7.89 -15.24 20.32
CA LEU A 829 -6.69 -14.97 19.51
C LEU A 829 -5.41 -14.85 20.36
N MET A 830 -5.51 -14.35 21.60
CA MET A 830 -4.40 -14.42 22.55
C MET A 830 -4.03 -15.86 22.89
N ARG A 831 -5.00 -16.75 23.15
CA ARG A 831 -4.73 -18.18 23.35
C ARG A 831 -4.04 -18.78 22.13
N ALA A 832 -4.56 -18.51 20.92
CA ALA A 832 -3.96 -18.97 19.67
C ALA A 832 -2.49 -18.55 19.56
N SER A 833 -2.19 -17.28 19.83
CA SER A 833 -0.84 -16.71 19.80
C SER A 833 0.11 -17.39 20.78
N THR A 834 -0.35 -17.66 22.02
CA THR A 834 0.49 -18.35 23.02
C THR A 834 0.79 -19.80 22.65
N TYR A 835 -0.15 -20.50 21.99
CA TYR A 835 0.10 -21.85 21.46
C TYR A 835 1.03 -21.84 20.25
N MET A 836 0.94 -20.82 19.39
CA MET A 836 1.89 -20.65 18.28
C MET A 836 3.31 -20.39 18.78
N LEU A 837 3.47 -19.58 19.84
CA LEU A 837 4.77 -19.38 20.47
C LEU A 837 5.29 -20.66 21.12
N GLU A 838 4.42 -21.44 21.78
CA GLU A 838 4.81 -22.79 22.24
C GLU A 838 5.26 -23.69 21.09
N ALA A 839 4.54 -23.70 19.97
CA ALA A 839 4.93 -24.48 18.78
C ALA A 839 6.35 -24.11 18.33
N LEU A 840 6.66 -22.81 18.22
CA LEU A 840 8.02 -22.36 17.88
C LEU A 840 9.07 -22.83 18.88
N ILE A 841 8.79 -22.73 20.19
CA ILE A 841 9.72 -23.19 21.24
C ILE A 841 9.95 -24.71 21.13
N ARG A 842 8.88 -25.49 20.89
CA ARG A 842 8.95 -26.95 20.71
C ARG A 842 9.77 -27.34 19.48
N LEU A 843 9.65 -26.57 18.39
CA LEU A 843 10.49 -26.73 17.21
C LEU A 843 11.96 -26.52 17.55
N LEU A 844 12.29 -25.39 18.18
CA LEU A 844 13.66 -25.05 18.60
C LEU A 844 14.24 -26.01 19.66
N GLN A 845 13.40 -26.67 20.47
CA GLN A 845 13.83 -27.71 21.41
C GLN A 845 14.20 -29.03 20.74
N THR A 846 13.55 -29.34 19.61
CA THR A 846 13.76 -30.60 18.88
C THR A 846 15.12 -30.62 18.21
N TYR A 847 15.58 -29.45 17.72
CA TYR A 847 16.77 -29.31 16.90
C TYR A 847 17.86 -28.51 17.62
N ASP A 848 19.11 -28.91 17.46
CA ASP A 848 20.24 -28.16 18.01
C ASP A 848 20.39 -26.84 17.24
N ALA A 849 20.11 -25.73 17.91
CA ALA A 849 20.31 -24.37 17.42
C ALA A 849 21.51 -23.69 18.12
N GLY A 850 22.37 -24.48 18.77
CA GLY A 850 23.51 -24.03 19.53
C GLY A 850 24.65 -23.54 18.65
N ALA A 851 24.99 -22.26 18.82
CA ALA A 851 26.13 -21.62 18.18
C ALA A 851 26.78 -20.61 19.14
N SER A 852 28.11 -20.58 19.10
CA SER A 852 28.93 -19.58 19.79
C SER A 852 28.72 -18.22 19.15
N MET A 853 28.32 -17.23 19.95
CA MET A 853 28.14 -15.86 19.43
C MET A 853 29.46 -15.26 18.97
N ALA A 854 30.58 -15.68 19.57
CA ALA A 854 31.90 -15.23 19.12
C ALA A 854 32.23 -15.72 17.71
N ASP A 855 31.92 -16.98 17.40
CA ASP A 855 32.18 -17.54 16.08
C ASP A 855 31.23 -16.94 15.03
N LEU A 856 29.96 -16.72 15.38
CA LEU A 856 29.00 -16.02 14.52
C LEU A 856 29.42 -14.58 14.22
N ILE A 857 29.85 -13.82 15.23
CA ILE A 857 30.32 -12.43 15.06
C ILE A 857 31.62 -12.41 14.24
N ASN A 858 32.56 -13.31 14.50
CA ASN A 858 33.80 -13.40 13.74
C ASN A 858 33.51 -13.69 12.25
N GLN A 859 32.67 -14.68 11.95
CA GLN A 859 32.29 -15.01 10.56
C GLN A 859 31.53 -13.86 9.89
N SER A 860 30.70 -13.12 10.65
CA SER A 860 30.02 -11.92 10.14
C SER A 860 31.01 -10.82 9.80
N ASN A 861 31.97 -10.53 10.69
CA ASN A 861 32.97 -9.48 10.49
C ASN A 861 33.97 -9.81 9.36
N THR A 862 34.25 -11.10 9.11
CA THR A 862 35.11 -11.54 8.00
C THR A 862 34.37 -11.75 6.66
N GLN A 863 33.06 -11.48 6.61
CA GLN A 863 32.20 -11.76 5.44
C GLN A 863 32.14 -13.25 5.02
N ASP A 864 32.47 -14.16 5.94
CA ASP A 864 32.45 -15.61 5.70
C ASP A 864 31.14 -16.27 6.15
N LEU A 865 30.16 -15.51 6.67
CA LEU A 865 28.89 -16.05 7.15
C LEU A 865 28.00 -16.51 5.99
N THR A 866 28.06 -17.81 5.69
CA THR A 866 27.27 -18.47 4.65
C THR A 866 26.57 -19.72 5.21
N ALA A 867 25.56 -20.24 4.50
CA ALA A 867 24.90 -21.49 4.89
C ALA A 867 25.90 -22.66 4.97
N GLU A 868 26.83 -22.74 4.02
CA GLU A 868 27.94 -23.71 4.03
C GLU A 868 28.86 -23.53 5.24
N SER A 869 29.30 -22.30 5.53
CA SER A 869 30.20 -22.04 6.66
C SER A 869 29.54 -22.32 8.01
N LEU A 870 28.24 -22.01 8.15
CA LEU A 870 27.46 -22.28 9.36
C LEU A 870 27.31 -23.78 9.60
N VAL A 871 26.86 -24.53 8.59
CA VAL A 871 26.72 -26.00 8.70
C VAL A 871 28.09 -26.64 8.92
N GLY A 872 29.14 -26.15 8.26
CA GLY A 872 30.52 -26.64 8.43
C GLY A 872 31.12 -26.35 9.81
N SER A 873 30.89 -25.16 10.36
CA SER A 873 31.46 -24.72 11.65
C SER A 873 30.72 -25.29 12.85
N PHE A 874 29.42 -25.54 12.71
CA PHE A 874 28.57 -26.07 13.78
C PHE A 874 28.05 -27.44 13.35
N SER A 875 28.82 -28.50 13.61
CA SER A 875 28.53 -29.87 13.14
C SER A 875 27.19 -30.43 13.63
N ASN A 876 26.70 -29.96 14.77
CA ASN A 876 25.44 -30.41 15.36
C ASN A 876 24.25 -29.54 14.97
N LEU A 877 24.46 -28.37 14.34
CA LEU A 877 23.38 -27.47 13.95
C LEU A 877 22.32 -28.21 13.12
N LEU A 878 21.05 -28.11 13.54
CA LEU A 878 19.86 -28.79 12.97
C LEU A 878 19.80 -30.32 13.19
N GLU A 879 20.73 -30.90 13.95
CA GLU A 879 20.62 -32.28 14.42
C GLU A 879 19.56 -32.41 15.52
N SER A 880 19.07 -33.63 15.73
CA SER A 880 18.18 -33.91 16.87
C SER A 880 18.95 -33.78 18.19
N THR A 881 18.36 -33.07 19.16
CA THR A 881 18.91 -32.93 20.51
C THR A 881 18.73 -34.19 21.37
N GLY A 882 18.08 -35.23 20.84
CA GLY A 882 17.60 -36.39 21.60
C GLY A 882 16.32 -36.13 22.40
N ASN A 883 15.82 -34.88 22.41
CA ASN A 883 14.55 -34.48 23.01
C ASN A 883 13.50 -34.19 21.92
N ASP A 884 12.95 -35.23 21.30
CA ASP A 884 11.95 -35.09 20.24
C ASP A 884 10.65 -34.47 20.76
N GLN A 885 10.38 -33.21 20.38
CA GLN A 885 9.17 -32.47 20.75
C GLN A 885 8.16 -32.37 19.60
N ARG A 886 8.32 -33.11 18.50
CA ARG A 886 7.44 -32.99 17.30
C ARG A 886 5.97 -33.26 17.61
N GLN A 887 5.66 -34.17 18.53
CA GLN A 887 4.26 -34.43 18.93
C GLN A 887 3.65 -33.29 19.76
N ALA A 888 4.46 -32.66 20.61
CA ALA A 888 4.02 -31.50 21.39
C ALA A 888 3.94 -30.25 20.50
N LEU A 889 4.83 -30.10 19.51
CA LEU A 889 4.72 -29.13 18.41
C LEU A 889 3.39 -29.29 17.65
N LYS A 890 3.07 -30.52 17.20
CA LYS A 890 1.80 -30.82 16.53
C LYS A 890 0.59 -30.38 17.38
N SER A 891 0.60 -30.76 18.65
CA SER A 891 -0.50 -30.45 19.58
C SER A 891 -0.66 -28.94 19.76
N ALA A 892 0.45 -28.21 19.90
CA ALA A 892 0.46 -26.75 19.99
C ALA A 892 -0.08 -26.08 18.71
N LEU A 893 0.34 -26.52 17.53
CA LEU A 893 -0.17 -26.00 16.25
C LEU A 893 -1.68 -26.25 16.08
N GLN A 894 -2.18 -27.42 16.49
CA GLN A 894 -3.62 -27.72 16.42
C GLN A 894 -4.45 -26.89 17.40
N ASN A 895 -3.95 -26.69 18.61
CA ASN A 895 -4.59 -25.79 19.58
C ASN A 895 -4.56 -24.33 19.10
N ALA A 896 -3.45 -23.87 18.53
CA ALA A 896 -3.34 -22.54 17.93
C ALA A 896 -4.39 -22.34 16.84
N ASN A 897 -4.51 -23.27 15.89
CA ASN A 897 -5.53 -23.20 14.84
C ASN A 897 -6.95 -23.22 15.44
N THR A 898 -7.24 -24.11 16.40
CA THR A 898 -8.57 -24.21 17.03
C THR A 898 -9.01 -22.88 17.65
N HIS A 899 -8.12 -22.22 18.40
CA HIS A 899 -8.41 -20.93 19.01
C HIS A 899 -8.47 -19.79 17.98
N TYR A 900 -7.65 -19.84 16.93
CA TYR A 900 -7.71 -18.88 15.82
C TYR A 900 -9.06 -18.95 15.10
N GLN A 901 -9.53 -20.15 14.75
CA GLN A 901 -10.83 -20.36 14.11
C GLN A 901 -11.98 -19.84 14.99
N SER A 902 -11.93 -20.12 16.30
CA SER A 902 -12.92 -19.64 17.27
C SER A 902 -12.92 -18.11 17.40
N GLY A 903 -11.74 -17.50 17.53
CA GLY A 903 -11.59 -16.04 17.61
C GLY A 903 -12.08 -15.34 16.35
N SER A 904 -11.64 -15.79 15.16
CA SER A 904 -12.12 -15.27 13.87
C SER A 904 -13.65 -15.39 13.73
N ALA A 905 -14.22 -16.55 14.11
CA ALA A 905 -15.66 -16.74 14.06
C ALA A 905 -16.41 -15.78 14.99
N PHE A 906 -15.91 -15.53 16.20
CA PHE A 906 -16.50 -14.54 17.10
C PHE A 906 -16.47 -13.15 16.48
N ILE A 907 -15.30 -12.70 16.03
CA ILE A 907 -15.12 -11.35 15.46
C ILE A 907 -16.09 -11.11 14.29
N ARG A 908 -16.18 -12.06 13.36
CA ARG A 908 -17.02 -11.92 12.17
C ARG A 908 -18.52 -12.01 12.45
N ASN A 909 -18.94 -12.75 13.48
CA ASN A 909 -20.36 -13.04 13.70
C ASN A 909 -20.98 -12.22 14.84
N ASN A 910 -20.16 -11.70 15.77
CA ASN A 910 -20.65 -11.09 17.00
C ASN A 910 -20.33 -9.59 17.11
N ARG A 911 -19.37 -9.06 16.34
CA ARG A 911 -19.10 -7.61 16.32
C ARG A 911 -19.98 -6.90 15.31
N VAL A 912 -20.49 -5.73 15.72
CA VAL A 912 -21.23 -4.82 14.85
C VAL A 912 -20.29 -4.20 13.80
N ASP A 913 -19.07 -3.88 14.20
CA ASP A 913 -18.00 -3.42 13.33
C ASP A 913 -16.72 -4.25 13.58
N PRO A 914 -16.48 -5.32 12.80
CA PRO A 914 -15.28 -6.14 12.92
C PRO A 914 -13.96 -5.42 12.57
N GLY A 915 -14.02 -4.30 11.84
CA GLY A 915 -12.87 -3.54 11.37
C GLY A 915 -12.47 -2.38 12.27
N ASP A 916 -13.22 -2.17 13.34
CA ASP A 916 -13.01 -1.14 14.35
C ASP A 916 -11.63 -1.29 15.00
N ALA A 917 -10.82 -0.24 14.82
CA ALA A 917 -9.42 -0.24 15.19
C ALA A 917 -9.22 -0.29 16.71
N ASP A 918 -10.20 0.07 17.51
CA ASP A 918 -10.03 0.06 18.96
C ASP A 918 -10.00 -1.37 19.51
N PHE A 919 -10.46 -2.40 18.78
CA PHE A 919 -10.30 -3.78 19.24
C PHE A 919 -8.85 -4.24 19.17
N LEU A 920 -8.44 -5.09 20.13
CA LEU A 920 -7.09 -5.64 20.19
C LEU A 920 -6.70 -6.39 18.90
N PHE A 921 -7.64 -7.14 18.31
CA PHE A 921 -7.51 -7.71 16.98
C PHE A 921 -8.71 -7.28 16.14
N ALA A 922 -8.49 -6.70 14.96
CA ALA A 922 -9.54 -6.25 14.06
C ALA A 922 -9.37 -6.82 12.65
N ILE A 923 -10.48 -6.99 11.93
CA ILE A 923 -10.50 -7.39 10.52
C ILE A 923 -10.89 -6.17 9.69
N ALA A 924 -9.88 -5.41 9.26
CA ALA A 924 -10.12 -4.24 8.41
C ALA A 924 -10.87 -4.65 7.12
N PRO A 925 -11.84 -3.85 6.63
CA PRO A 925 -12.69 -4.22 5.50
C PRO A 925 -11.90 -4.70 4.27
N GLU A 926 -10.78 -4.04 3.96
CA GLU A 926 -9.86 -4.36 2.86
C GLU A 926 -9.15 -5.70 3.01
N ASN A 927 -9.01 -6.22 4.24
CA ASN A 927 -8.30 -7.46 4.55
C ASN A 927 -9.22 -8.68 4.73
N THR A 928 -10.52 -8.54 4.48
CA THR A 928 -11.51 -9.63 4.67
C THR A 928 -11.16 -10.89 3.88
N GLN A 929 -10.69 -10.74 2.63
CA GLN A 929 -10.29 -11.89 1.80
C GLN A 929 -8.99 -12.52 2.30
N VAL A 930 -8.02 -11.69 2.71
CA VAL A 930 -6.74 -12.16 3.27
C VAL A 930 -6.98 -12.97 4.55
N GLU A 931 -7.88 -12.50 5.43
CA GLU A 931 -8.28 -13.25 6.62
C GLU A 931 -8.94 -14.59 6.27
N ALA A 932 -9.85 -14.59 5.28
CA ALA A 932 -10.53 -15.80 4.84
C ALA A 932 -9.54 -16.84 4.28
N ASP A 933 -8.56 -16.41 3.50
CA ASP A 933 -7.51 -17.26 2.94
C ASP A 933 -6.57 -17.78 4.03
N ALA A 934 -6.16 -16.92 4.96
CA ALA A 934 -5.34 -17.32 6.12
C ALA A 934 -6.04 -18.37 6.97
N ARG A 935 -7.36 -18.21 7.20
CA ARG A 935 -8.19 -19.14 7.95
C ARG A 935 -8.39 -20.47 7.25
N ALA A 936 -8.58 -20.46 5.93
CA ALA A 936 -8.64 -21.70 5.15
C ALA A 936 -7.29 -22.42 5.21
N ARG A 937 -6.20 -21.69 4.95
CA ARG A 937 -4.84 -22.24 4.92
C ARG A 937 -4.40 -22.78 6.27
N SER A 938 -4.73 -22.12 7.37
CA SER A 938 -4.39 -22.61 8.71
C SER A 938 -5.09 -23.93 9.03
N GLN A 939 -6.33 -24.11 8.55
CA GLN A 939 -7.06 -25.37 8.68
C GLN A 939 -6.45 -26.47 7.81
N GLU A 940 -6.13 -26.19 6.54
CA GLU A 940 -5.47 -27.14 5.63
C GLU A 940 -4.14 -27.64 6.22
N VAL A 941 -3.31 -26.73 6.75
CA VAL A 941 -2.06 -27.09 7.43
C VAL A 941 -2.33 -27.92 8.68
N SER A 942 -3.34 -27.58 9.49
CA SER A 942 -3.73 -28.34 10.68
C SER A 942 -4.16 -29.77 10.35
N ASP A 943 -4.91 -29.94 9.25
CA ASP A 943 -5.35 -31.25 8.75
C ASP A 943 -4.15 -32.08 8.25
N SER A 944 -3.18 -31.43 7.59
CA SER A 944 -1.97 -32.10 7.08
C SER A 944 -1.11 -32.73 8.19
N LEU A 945 -1.21 -32.23 9.43
CA LEU A 945 -0.54 -32.81 10.61
C LEU A 945 -1.16 -34.14 11.06
N ASN A 946 -2.37 -34.47 10.59
CA ASN A 946 -3.07 -35.72 10.87
C ASN A 946 -2.94 -36.75 9.73
N GLY A 947 -2.70 -36.30 8.50
CA GLY A 947 -2.51 -37.17 7.34
C GLY A 947 -2.40 -36.38 6.04
N SER A 948 -2.49 -37.08 4.91
CA SER A 948 -2.43 -36.45 3.59
C SER A 948 -3.68 -35.61 3.33
N THR A 949 -3.48 -34.36 2.91
CA THR A 949 -4.55 -33.44 2.51
C THR A 949 -4.09 -32.55 1.35
N THR A 950 -4.98 -31.71 0.84
CA THR A 950 -4.65 -30.67 -0.14
C THR A 950 -4.41 -29.36 0.57
N VAL A 951 -3.27 -28.74 0.35
CA VAL A 951 -2.91 -27.40 0.84
C VAL A 951 -2.60 -26.56 -0.39
N ALA A 952 -3.31 -25.46 -0.61
CA ALA A 952 -3.11 -24.61 -1.80
C ALA A 952 -3.27 -25.30 -3.17
N GLY A 953 -3.97 -26.43 -3.25
CA GLY A 953 -4.05 -27.23 -4.48
C GLY A 953 -2.97 -28.32 -4.59
N GLU A 954 -2.00 -28.36 -3.68
CA GLU A 954 -0.94 -29.37 -3.66
C GLU A 954 -1.18 -30.45 -2.59
N THR A 955 -0.75 -31.68 -2.87
CA THR A 955 -0.86 -32.77 -1.88
C THR A 955 0.26 -32.66 -0.85
N VAL A 956 -0.11 -32.49 0.42
CA VAL A 956 0.80 -32.32 1.57
C VAL A 956 0.42 -33.26 2.73
N ASN A 957 1.39 -33.84 3.41
CA ASN A 957 1.23 -34.79 4.51
C ASN A 957 2.28 -34.57 5.61
N LEU A 958 2.15 -33.47 6.37
CA LEU A 958 3.07 -33.14 7.47
C LEU A 958 3.08 -34.19 8.59
N ALA A 959 2.06 -35.05 8.70
CA ALA A 959 2.06 -36.17 9.64
C ALA A 959 3.28 -37.08 9.48
N GLN A 960 3.82 -37.23 8.25
CA GLN A 960 5.05 -37.97 8.01
C GLN A 960 6.28 -37.28 8.60
N VAL A 961 6.33 -35.95 8.63
CA VAL A 961 7.40 -35.20 9.29
C VAL A 961 7.30 -35.33 10.81
N ILE A 962 6.08 -35.38 11.35
CA ILE A 962 5.85 -35.50 12.81
C ILE A 962 6.12 -36.92 13.32
N GLN A 963 5.77 -37.95 12.55
CA GLN A 963 5.83 -39.36 12.97
C GLN A 963 7.01 -40.14 12.37
N GLY A 964 7.70 -39.55 11.39
CA GLY A 964 8.77 -40.20 10.65
C GLY A 964 9.99 -40.51 11.51
N PRO A 965 10.73 -41.58 11.16
CA PRO A 965 11.87 -42.06 11.93
C PRO A 965 13.09 -41.11 11.86
N ASP A 966 13.22 -40.31 10.79
CA ASP A 966 14.28 -39.33 10.67
C ASP A 966 13.90 -38.02 11.37
N VAL A 967 14.43 -37.86 12.58
CA VAL A 967 14.19 -36.70 13.44
C VAL A 967 15.13 -35.54 13.08
N SER A 968 16.21 -35.76 12.33
CA SER A 968 17.20 -34.72 12.06
C SER A 968 16.80 -33.89 10.84
N LEU A 969 16.84 -32.56 10.96
CA LEU A 969 16.70 -31.68 9.78
C LEU A 969 18.00 -31.62 8.99
N ARG A 970 19.14 -31.88 9.63
CA ARG A 970 20.46 -31.95 8.99
C ARG A 970 20.48 -32.95 7.83
N ASN A 971 19.91 -34.13 8.05
CA ASN A 971 19.85 -35.21 7.06
C ASN A 971 18.98 -34.88 5.84
N ARG A 972 18.22 -33.79 5.89
CA ARG A 972 17.33 -33.34 4.82
C ARG A 972 17.90 -32.18 4.02
N LEU A 973 19.02 -31.60 4.46
CA LEU A 973 19.66 -30.51 3.76
C LEU A 973 20.35 -31.03 2.48
N PRO A 974 20.26 -30.30 1.35
CA PRO A 974 21.12 -30.56 0.21
C PRO A 974 22.59 -30.27 0.56
N GLY A 975 23.52 -30.73 -0.27
CA GLY A 975 24.88 -30.20 -0.26
C GLY A 975 24.83 -28.68 -0.48
N LEU A 976 25.70 -27.94 0.21
CA LEU A 976 25.72 -26.47 0.15
C LEU A 976 27.03 -25.98 -0.47
N MET A 977 26.96 -24.86 -1.18
CA MET A 977 28.12 -24.09 -1.62
C MET A 977 27.84 -22.60 -1.42
N GLY A 978 28.54 -21.97 -0.49
CA GLY A 978 28.18 -20.67 0.07
C GLY A 978 26.74 -20.67 0.59
N ASN A 979 25.88 -19.85 -0.02
CA ASN A 979 24.46 -19.74 0.34
C ASN A 979 23.53 -20.54 -0.59
N LYS A 980 24.08 -21.40 -1.46
CA LYS A 980 23.33 -22.10 -2.49
C LYS A 980 23.35 -23.61 -2.28
N ALA A 981 22.25 -24.26 -2.61
CA ALA A 981 22.12 -25.71 -2.64
C ALA A 981 22.72 -26.28 -3.93
N VAL A 982 23.55 -27.32 -3.82
CA VAL A 982 24.17 -28.00 -4.95
C VAL A 982 23.12 -28.83 -5.69
N SER A 983 23.07 -28.67 -7.02
CA SER A 983 22.09 -29.36 -7.86
C SER A 983 22.08 -30.87 -7.64
N SER A 984 20.89 -31.44 -7.46
CA SER A 984 20.67 -32.90 -7.32
C SER A 984 21.29 -33.55 -6.08
N THR A 985 21.53 -32.77 -5.03
CA THR A 985 22.08 -33.27 -3.76
C THR A 985 21.07 -33.31 -2.62
N THR A 986 19.80 -32.97 -2.87
CA THR A 986 18.74 -33.10 -1.86
C THR A 986 18.55 -34.58 -1.52
N PRO A 987 18.76 -35.01 -0.26
CA PRO A 987 18.75 -36.44 0.08
C PRO A 987 17.39 -37.10 -0.14
N ASP A 988 16.30 -36.37 0.11
CA ASP A 988 14.93 -36.82 -0.15
C ASP A 988 14.07 -35.65 -0.66
N PRO A 989 13.73 -35.61 -1.96
CA PRO A 989 12.95 -34.51 -2.52
C PRO A 989 11.49 -34.47 -2.05
N THR A 990 10.99 -35.53 -1.43
CA THR A 990 9.63 -35.55 -0.87
C THR A 990 9.57 -35.02 0.57
N PHE A 991 10.72 -34.66 1.15
CA PHE A 991 10.87 -34.24 2.54
C PHE A 991 10.30 -35.26 3.54
N SER A 992 10.68 -36.53 3.39
CA SER A 992 10.16 -37.67 4.13
C SER A 992 8.67 -37.91 3.90
N GLY A 993 8.21 -37.78 2.66
CA GLY A 993 6.80 -37.96 2.28
C GLY A 993 5.87 -36.82 2.69
N ALA A 994 6.41 -35.68 3.15
CA ALA A 994 5.64 -34.48 3.45
C ALA A 994 5.00 -33.88 2.20
N ALA A 995 5.70 -33.95 1.08
CA ALA A 995 5.24 -33.48 -0.22
C ALA A 995 5.52 -34.56 -1.28
N PRO A 996 4.64 -35.58 -1.38
CA PRO A 996 4.93 -36.80 -2.17
C PRO A 996 5.00 -36.56 -3.68
N HIS A 997 4.54 -35.40 -4.17
CA HIS A 997 4.58 -35.02 -5.58
C HIS A 997 5.91 -34.37 -6.00
N LEU A 998 6.75 -33.96 -5.04
CA LEU A 998 8.01 -33.31 -5.33
C LEU A 998 9.06 -34.30 -5.84
N THR A 999 9.78 -33.87 -6.88
CA THR A 999 10.90 -34.61 -7.48
C THR A 999 12.17 -33.77 -7.37
N GLN A 1000 13.33 -34.38 -7.59
CA GLN A 1000 14.59 -33.63 -7.62
C GLN A 1000 14.57 -32.51 -8.67
N ASN A 1001 13.89 -32.75 -9.80
CA ASN A 1001 13.72 -31.74 -10.85
C ASN A 1001 12.80 -30.60 -10.40
N HIS A 1002 11.73 -30.90 -9.67
CA HIS A 1002 10.88 -29.85 -9.08
C HIS A 1002 11.69 -28.98 -8.13
N ILE A 1003 12.41 -29.59 -7.17
CA ILE A 1003 13.24 -28.84 -6.22
C ILE A 1003 14.33 -28.03 -6.92
N ASN A 1004 15.08 -28.63 -7.84
CA ASN A 1004 16.12 -27.92 -8.57
C ASN A 1004 15.53 -26.77 -9.41
N ASN A 1005 14.35 -26.94 -10.03
CA ASN A 1005 13.69 -25.86 -10.79
C ASN A 1005 13.29 -24.70 -9.88
N GLU A 1006 12.69 -24.98 -8.73
CA GLU A 1006 12.33 -23.94 -7.75
C GLU A 1006 13.58 -23.22 -7.23
N LEU A 1007 14.60 -23.97 -6.80
CA LEU A 1007 15.87 -23.40 -6.36
C LEU A 1007 16.57 -22.60 -7.48
N ARG A 1008 16.41 -22.98 -8.74
CA ARG A 1008 16.95 -22.23 -9.89
C ARG A 1008 16.19 -20.94 -10.12
N VAL A 1009 14.86 -20.96 -10.06
CA VAL A 1009 14.01 -19.76 -10.20
C VAL A 1009 14.33 -18.74 -9.11
N HIS A 1010 14.59 -19.22 -7.88
CA HIS A 1010 15.05 -18.39 -6.77
C HIS A 1010 16.58 -18.22 -6.73
N GLY A 1011 17.31 -18.70 -7.74
CA GLY A 1011 18.78 -18.76 -7.89
C GLY A 1011 19.59 -19.28 -6.69
N LEU A 1012 18.92 -19.89 -5.71
CA LEU A 1012 19.48 -20.66 -4.61
C LEU A 1012 20.15 -21.96 -5.08
N LEU A 1013 20.09 -22.30 -6.37
CA LEU A 1013 20.77 -23.45 -6.95
C LEU A 1013 22.21 -23.10 -7.35
N TYR A 1014 23.16 -23.88 -6.85
CA TYR A 1014 24.51 -23.92 -7.38
C TYR A 1014 24.58 -24.94 -8.51
N GLU A 1015 24.71 -24.42 -9.74
CA GLU A 1015 24.89 -25.21 -10.95
C GLU A 1015 26.38 -25.23 -11.30
N THR A 1016 27.03 -26.40 -11.28
CA THR A 1016 28.44 -26.50 -11.71
C THR A 1016 28.50 -26.39 -13.24
N THR A 1017 28.55 -25.17 -13.78
CA THR A 1017 28.36 -24.89 -15.21
C THR A 1017 29.63 -24.97 -16.07
N SER A 1018 30.80 -25.34 -15.53
CA SER A 1018 31.96 -25.62 -16.38
C SER A 1018 32.88 -26.72 -15.85
N PHE A 1019 33.37 -27.55 -16.77
CA PHE A 1019 34.43 -28.53 -16.52
C PHE A 1019 35.70 -27.87 -15.93
N GLY A 1020 35.97 -26.61 -16.25
CA GLY A 1020 37.08 -25.82 -15.70
C GLY A 1020 36.90 -25.43 -14.22
N SER A 1021 35.69 -25.05 -13.81
CA SER A 1021 35.37 -24.76 -12.40
C SER A 1021 35.25 -26.03 -11.57
N TRP A 1022 34.67 -27.10 -12.15
CA TRP A 1022 34.63 -28.42 -11.52
C TRP A 1022 36.03 -28.98 -11.31
N SER A 1023 36.85 -29.07 -12.37
CA SER A 1023 38.22 -29.55 -12.28
C SER A 1023 39.08 -28.63 -11.39
N GLY A 1024 38.99 -27.31 -11.50
CA GLY A 1024 39.75 -26.37 -10.66
C GLY A 1024 39.48 -26.52 -9.15
N HIS A 1025 38.25 -26.84 -8.75
CA HIS A 1025 37.84 -27.09 -7.37
C HIS A 1025 38.17 -28.52 -6.90
N PHE A 1026 37.85 -29.55 -7.70
CA PHE A 1026 38.21 -30.96 -7.44
C PHE A 1026 39.72 -31.19 -7.38
N LEU A 1027 40.50 -30.44 -8.18
CA LEU A 1027 41.96 -30.55 -8.24
C LEU A 1027 42.66 -29.83 -7.08
N LYS A 1028 41.98 -28.88 -6.41
CA LYS A 1028 42.49 -28.12 -5.26
C LYS A 1028 42.10 -28.72 -3.90
N ASN A 1029 40.93 -29.36 -3.80
CA ASN A 1029 40.40 -29.89 -2.53
C ASN A 1029 40.42 -31.44 -2.52
N LEU A 1030 41.50 -32.03 -2.02
CA LEU A 1030 41.56 -33.43 -1.59
C LEU A 1030 41.22 -33.44 -0.08
N PRO A 1031 40.10 -34.01 0.41
CA PRO A 1031 39.40 -35.22 -0.02
C PRO A 1031 37.88 -35.04 -0.28
N LEU A 1032 37.33 -35.86 -1.17
CA LEU A 1032 35.88 -35.98 -1.38
C LEU A 1032 35.24 -36.86 -0.31
N SER A 1033 34.00 -36.58 0.07
CA SER A 1033 33.19 -37.55 0.80
C SER A 1033 32.93 -38.80 -0.07
N ASP A 1034 32.80 -39.98 0.54
CA ASP A 1034 32.59 -41.24 -0.18
C ASP A 1034 31.34 -41.24 -1.07
N GLN A 1035 30.33 -40.44 -0.71
CA GLN A 1035 29.10 -40.27 -1.48
C GLN A 1035 29.34 -39.55 -2.82
N LEU A 1036 30.22 -38.55 -2.87
CA LEU A 1036 30.53 -37.84 -4.12
C LEU A 1036 31.39 -38.69 -5.06
N LYS A 1037 32.26 -39.56 -4.53
CA LYS A 1037 33.11 -40.45 -5.34
C LYS A 1037 32.29 -41.49 -6.12
N THR A 1038 31.15 -41.90 -5.57
CA THR A 1038 30.34 -43.02 -6.08
C THR A 1038 29.13 -42.57 -6.89
N ALA A 1039 28.83 -41.27 -6.93
CA ALA A 1039 27.74 -40.74 -7.74
C ALA A 1039 28.05 -40.80 -9.25
N ASP A 1040 27.00 -41.01 -10.04
CA ASP A 1040 26.96 -41.03 -11.52
C ASP A 1040 25.83 -40.06 -11.93
N PRO A 1041 26.12 -38.77 -12.15
CA PRO A 1041 25.10 -37.74 -12.37
C PRO A 1041 24.46 -37.78 -13.76
N ASP A 1042 25.13 -38.37 -14.76
CA ASP A 1042 24.67 -38.38 -16.15
C ASP A 1042 24.17 -39.75 -16.65
N GLY A 1043 24.31 -40.79 -15.81
CA GLY A 1043 23.75 -42.11 -16.03
C GLY A 1043 24.45 -42.89 -17.14
N ASP A 1044 25.76 -42.68 -17.32
CA ASP A 1044 26.58 -43.43 -18.26
C ASP A 1044 27.26 -44.68 -17.66
N LEU A 1045 27.03 -44.93 -16.36
CA LEU A 1045 27.59 -46.02 -15.54
C LEU A 1045 29.08 -45.84 -15.18
N ILE A 1046 29.63 -44.65 -15.36
CA ILE A 1046 30.95 -44.25 -14.92
C ILE A 1046 30.75 -43.30 -13.73
N ASN A 1047 31.41 -43.57 -12.60
CA ASN A 1047 31.27 -42.70 -11.43
C ASN A 1047 32.23 -41.51 -11.50
N ASN A 1048 31.92 -40.46 -10.75
CA ASN A 1048 32.71 -39.24 -10.66
C ASN A 1048 34.21 -39.48 -10.40
N PHE A 1049 34.57 -40.52 -9.65
CA PHE A 1049 35.98 -40.86 -9.42
C PHE A 1049 36.68 -41.40 -10.68
N ALA A 1050 36.03 -42.31 -11.41
CA ALA A 1050 36.54 -42.82 -12.68
C ALA A 1050 36.59 -41.72 -13.75
N GLU A 1051 35.59 -40.85 -13.81
CA GLU A 1051 35.57 -39.71 -14.73
C GLU A 1051 36.69 -38.70 -14.40
N TYR A 1052 36.90 -38.44 -13.11
CA TYR A 1052 38.07 -37.70 -12.65
C TYR A 1052 39.38 -38.36 -13.12
N ALA A 1053 39.55 -39.68 -12.95
CA ALA A 1053 40.76 -40.39 -13.36
C ALA A 1053 41.03 -40.28 -14.87
N PHE A 1054 39.98 -40.35 -15.70
CA PHE A 1054 40.10 -40.25 -17.16
C PHE A 1054 40.02 -38.82 -17.72
N ASN A 1055 39.83 -37.81 -16.86
CA ASN A 1055 39.63 -36.41 -17.25
C ASN A 1055 38.36 -36.20 -18.11
N LEU A 1056 37.30 -36.93 -17.76
CA LEU A 1056 35.97 -36.87 -18.37
C LEU A 1056 35.05 -35.92 -17.59
N ASN A 1057 33.97 -35.49 -18.25
CA ASN A 1057 32.99 -34.57 -17.70
C ASN A 1057 31.81 -35.34 -17.07
N PRO A 1058 31.61 -35.28 -15.73
CA PRO A 1058 30.58 -36.03 -14.99
C PRO A 1058 29.12 -35.62 -15.24
N ARG A 1059 28.88 -34.88 -16.31
CA ARG A 1059 27.57 -34.37 -16.72
C ARG A 1059 27.27 -34.69 -18.18
N GLU A 1060 28.22 -35.26 -18.90
CA GLU A 1060 28.10 -35.60 -20.30
C GLU A 1060 28.42 -37.07 -20.46
N ARG A 1061 27.41 -37.83 -20.90
CA ARG A 1061 27.55 -39.27 -21.12
C ARG A 1061 28.79 -39.55 -21.95
N SER A 1062 29.76 -40.19 -21.33
CA SER A 1062 31.02 -40.53 -21.95
C SER A 1062 30.90 -41.85 -22.67
N ALA A 1063 31.31 -41.89 -23.93
CA ALA A 1063 31.48 -43.14 -24.64
C ALA A 1063 32.81 -43.77 -24.22
N THR A 1064 32.90 -45.11 -24.28
CA THR A 1064 34.17 -45.81 -24.01
C THR A 1064 35.32 -45.26 -24.84
N SER A 1065 35.06 -44.86 -26.09
CA SER A 1065 36.04 -44.23 -26.99
C SER A 1065 36.68 -42.95 -26.48
N ASP A 1066 36.05 -42.25 -25.53
CA ASP A 1066 36.50 -40.95 -25.04
C ASP A 1066 37.68 -41.08 -24.06
N TYR A 1067 37.84 -42.27 -23.47
CA TYR A 1067 38.90 -42.55 -22.49
C TYR A 1067 39.65 -43.85 -22.73
N ALA A 1068 39.11 -44.82 -23.46
CA ALA A 1068 39.76 -46.08 -23.76
C ALA A 1068 39.28 -46.71 -25.09
N THR A 1069 40.22 -47.11 -25.94
CA THR A 1069 39.95 -47.89 -27.14
C THR A 1069 40.71 -49.22 -27.09
N SER A 1070 40.10 -50.30 -27.56
CA SER A 1070 40.75 -51.60 -27.71
C SER A 1070 40.70 -52.06 -29.16
N GLY A 1071 41.72 -52.80 -29.59
CA GLY A 1071 41.84 -53.20 -30.99
C GLY A 1071 42.91 -54.27 -31.21
N LEU A 1072 43.27 -54.45 -32.48
CA LEU A 1072 44.39 -55.29 -32.87
C LEU A 1072 45.50 -54.41 -33.42
N GLU A 1073 46.68 -54.49 -32.83
CA GLU A 1073 47.89 -53.80 -33.29
C GLU A 1073 48.82 -54.79 -33.97
N THR A 1074 49.18 -54.53 -35.23
CA THR A 1074 50.21 -55.30 -35.92
C THR A 1074 51.59 -54.92 -35.41
N ASN A 1075 52.27 -55.85 -34.74
CA ASN A 1075 53.64 -55.65 -34.30
C ASN A 1075 54.57 -55.59 -35.53
N LEU A 1076 55.22 -54.46 -35.73
CA LEU A 1076 56.09 -54.21 -36.88
C LEU A 1076 57.35 -55.08 -36.93
N ILE A 1077 57.66 -55.77 -35.82
CA ILE A 1077 58.84 -56.65 -35.70
C ILE A 1077 58.56 -58.08 -36.21
N ASP A 1078 57.37 -58.63 -35.93
CA ASP A 1078 57.01 -60.01 -36.27
C ASP A 1078 55.83 -60.13 -37.26
N GLY A 1079 55.16 -59.02 -37.58
CA GLY A 1079 54.04 -58.95 -38.52
C GLY A 1079 52.71 -59.51 -37.99
N LYS A 1080 52.61 -59.86 -36.69
CA LYS A 1080 51.40 -60.44 -36.09
C LYS A 1080 50.52 -59.38 -35.41
N ALA A 1081 49.21 -59.62 -35.35
CA ALA A 1081 48.21 -58.67 -34.84
C ALA A 1081 47.75 -59.00 -33.42
N TYR A 1082 48.22 -58.26 -32.42
CA TYR A 1082 47.98 -58.52 -31.00
C TYR A 1082 46.86 -57.65 -30.44
N LEU A 1083 46.12 -58.18 -29.45
CA LEU A 1083 45.14 -57.38 -28.69
C LEU A 1083 45.87 -56.22 -27.98
N ASN A 1084 45.39 -55.01 -28.20
CA ASN A 1084 45.88 -53.80 -27.54
C ASN A 1084 44.75 -53.03 -26.86
N ILE A 1085 45.14 -52.17 -25.92
CA ILE A 1085 44.30 -51.12 -25.34
C ILE A 1085 45.09 -49.82 -25.31
N ILE A 1086 44.44 -48.74 -25.72
CA ILE A 1086 44.94 -47.36 -25.62
C ILE A 1086 43.98 -46.62 -24.71
N TYR A 1087 44.49 -45.99 -23.66
CA TYR A 1087 43.65 -45.22 -22.73
C TYR A 1087 44.33 -43.97 -22.25
N ASN A 1088 43.51 -42.98 -21.87
CA ASN A 1088 43.98 -41.73 -21.31
C ASN A 1088 44.23 -41.90 -19.81
N ARG A 1089 45.32 -41.36 -19.27
CA ARG A 1089 45.53 -41.23 -17.82
C ARG A 1089 46.02 -39.84 -17.48
N ARG A 1090 45.75 -39.37 -16.26
CA ARG A 1090 46.28 -38.07 -15.79
C ARG A 1090 47.79 -38.06 -15.59
N ILE A 1091 48.42 -36.95 -15.95
CA ILE A 1091 49.84 -36.66 -15.72
C ILE A 1091 50.03 -36.18 -14.27
N ASN A 1092 51.09 -36.62 -13.58
CA ASN A 1092 51.53 -36.14 -12.25
C ASN A 1092 50.50 -36.24 -11.10
N ARG A 1093 49.66 -37.29 -11.05
CA ARG A 1093 48.69 -37.53 -9.96
C ARG A 1093 48.99 -38.82 -9.19
N PRO A 1094 49.81 -38.77 -8.12
CA PRO A 1094 50.25 -39.97 -7.39
C PRO A 1094 49.14 -40.63 -6.55
N ASN A 1095 48.00 -39.96 -6.37
CA ASN A 1095 46.85 -40.46 -5.60
C ASN A 1095 45.86 -41.31 -6.42
N VAL A 1096 46.12 -41.51 -7.72
CA VAL A 1096 45.31 -42.39 -8.58
C VAL A 1096 46.21 -43.47 -9.16
N SER A 1097 45.86 -44.73 -8.92
CA SER A 1097 46.53 -45.88 -9.54
C SER A 1097 45.76 -46.34 -10.78
N TYR A 1098 46.47 -46.67 -11.86
CA TYR A 1098 45.91 -47.27 -13.07
C TYR A 1098 46.56 -48.63 -13.30
N VAL A 1099 45.76 -49.69 -13.34
CA VAL A 1099 46.22 -51.06 -13.55
C VAL A 1099 45.49 -51.67 -14.75
N VAL A 1100 46.24 -52.04 -15.79
CA VAL A 1100 45.70 -52.82 -16.91
C VAL A 1100 45.74 -54.29 -16.52
N ALA A 1101 44.58 -54.95 -16.58
CA ALA A 1101 44.44 -56.35 -16.24
C ALA A 1101 43.93 -57.15 -17.44
N VAL A 1102 44.38 -58.40 -17.56
CA VAL A 1102 43.95 -59.34 -18.61
C VAL A 1102 43.28 -60.58 -18.02
N SER A 1103 42.34 -61.15 -18.75
CA SER A 1103 41.59 -62.33 -18.33
C SER A 1103 41.24 -63.23 -19.51
N ASP A 1104 41.11 -64.52 -19.23
CA ASP A 1104 40.72 -65.55 -20.20
C ASP A 1104 39.23 -65.90 -20.08
N ASN A 1105 38.60 -65.53 -18.96
CA ASN A 1105 37.27 -66.00 -18.57
C ASN A 1105 36.41 -64.98 -17.81
N LEU A 1106 36.86 -63.73 -17.67
CA LEU A 1106 36.23 -62.63 -16.91
C LEU A 1106 36.16 -62.81 -15.38
N THR A 1107 36.55 -63.97 -14.84
CA THR A 1107 36.50 -64.25 -13.38
C THR A 1107 37.87 -64.15 -12.71
N ALA A 1108 38.95 -64.50 -13.40
CA ALA A 1108 40.32 -64.35 -12.92
C ALA A 1108 41.06 -63.29 -13.76
N TRP A 1109 41.63 -62.28 -13.09
CA TRP A 1109 42.30 -61.14 -13.73
C TRP A 1109 43.77 -61.07 -13.30
N ASP A 1110 44.70 -61.18 -14.26
CA ASP A 1110 46.14 -60.97 -14.04
C ASP A 1110 46.47 -59.47 -14.06
N ARG A 1111 47.04 -58.98 -12.96
CA ARG A 1111 47.46 -57.59 -12.73
C ARG A 1111 48.97 -57.43 -12.67
N THR A 1112 49.73 -58.52 -12.81
CA THR A 1112 51.19 -58.54 -12.61
C THR A 1112 51.97 -57.98 -13.79
N GLN A 1113 51.28 -57.57 -14.85
CA GLN A 1113 51.84 -57.14 -16.15
C GLN A 1113 52.70 -58.20 -16.85
N ALA A 1114 52.77 -59.45 -16.35
CA ALA A 1114 53.58 -60.51 -16.93
C ALA A 1114 53.16 -60.91 -18.36
N GLN A 1115 51.90 -60.64 -18.73
CA GLN A 1115 51.33 -60.90 -20.06
C GLN A 1115 51.17 -59.64 -20.92
N LEU A 1116 51.64 -58.49 -20.45
CA LEU A 1116 51.43 -57.20 -21.08
C LEU A 1116 52.78 -56.53 -21.35
N VAL A 1117 52.85 -55.77 -22.44
CA VAL A 1117 53.95 -54.86 -22.71
C VAL A 1117 53.38 -53.50 -23.06
N GLN A 1118 53.91 -52.45 -22.43
CA GLN A 1118 53.59 -51.09 -22.84
C GLN A 1118 54.23 -50.83 -24.21
N VAL A 1119 53.45 -50.32 -25.15
CA VAL A 1119 53.90 -50.04 -26.51
C VAL A 1119 54.24 -48.57 -26.61
N GLY A 1120 55.53 -48.27 -26.71
CA GLY A 1120 56.04 -46.91 -26.77
C GLY A 1120 55.97 -46.16 -25.43
N LEU A 1121 56.37 -44.89 -25.48
CA LEU A 1121 56.24 -43.96 -24.35
C LEU A 1121 54.82 -43.38 -24.33
N PRO A 1122 54.28 -43.01 -23.16
CA PRO A 1122 53.03 -42.26 -23.08
C PRO A 1122 53.11 -40.98 -23.90
N VAL A 1123 52.00 -40.65 -24.58
CA VAL A 1123 51.92 -39.48 -25.47
C VAL A 1123 51.05 -38.42 -24.80
N PRO A 1124 51.58 -37.23 -24.45
CA PRO A 1124 50.77 -36.15 -23.88
C PRO A 1124 49.62 -35.76 -24.81
N ASN A 1125 48.41 -35.63 -24.25
CA ASN A 1125 47.23 -35.23 -25.00
C ASN A 1125 47.15 -33.69 -25.10
N PRO A 1126 46.43 -33.14 -26.09
CA PRO A 1126 46.28 -31.69 -26.27
C PRO A 1126 45.62 -30.95 -25.09
N ASP A 1127 44.98 -31.67 -24.17
CA ASP A 1127 44.32 -31.11 -22.99
C ASP A 1127 45.31 -30.61 -21.91
N GLY A 1128 46.60 -30.97 -22.02
CA GLY A 1128 47.64 -30.59 -21.07
C GLY A 1128 47.51 -31.26 -19.69
N VAL A 1129 46.57 -32.20 -19.53
CA VAL A 1129 46.19 -32.82 -18.25
C VAL A 1129 46.36 -34.35 -18.31
N THR A 1130 46.15 -34.96 -19.47
CA THR A 1130 46.26 -36.40 -19.67
C THR A 1130 47.34 -36.78 -20.67
N GLU A 1131 47.76 -38.04 -20.62
CA GLU A 1131 48.60 -38.69 -21.62
C GLU A 1131 47.94 -40.01 -22.05
N SER A 1132 48.05 -40.34 -23.34
CA SER A 1132 47.63 -41.61 -23.91
C SER A 1132 48.68 -42.70 -23.62
N VAL A 1133 48.23 -43.83 -23.09
CA VAL A 1133 49.08 -44.99 -22.78
C VAL A 1133 48.56 -46.21 -23.54
N GLN A 1134 49.47 -46.92 -24.22
CA GLN A 1134 49.15 -48.12 -24.98
C GLN A 1134 49.77 -49.35 -24.33
N PHE A 1135 48.95 -50.39 -24.13
CA PHE A 1135 49.40 -51.73 -23.74
C PHE A 1135 48.98 -52.76 -24.78
N ARG A 1136 49.84 -53.75 -24.98
CA ARG A 1136 49.62 -54.88 -25.87
C ARG A 1136 49.85 -56.20 -25.12
N VAL A 1137 49.04 -57.20 -25.42
CA VAL A 1137 49.17 -58.55 -24.84
C VAL A 1137 50.31 -59.31 -25.53
N LEU A 1138 51.18 -59.97 -24.77
CA LEU A 1138 52.39 -60.66 -25.26
C LEU A 1138 52.12 -62.01 -25.98
N ALA A 1139 50.96 -62.63 -25.77
CA ALA A 1139 50.64 -63.97 -26.29
C ALA A 1139 50.29 -63.96 -27.79
N ASP A 1140 50.78 -64.97 -28.54
CA ASP A 1140 50.54 -65.18 -29.98
C ASP A 1140 49.02 -65.26 -30.29
N PRO A 1141 48.47 -64.40 -31.15
CA PRO A 1141 47.04 -64.24 -31.38
C PRO A 1141 46.50 -65.26 -32.40
N THR A 1142 46.89 -66.53 -32.29
CA THR A 1142 45.97 -67.58 -32.72
C THR A 1142 44.81 -67.57 -31.73
N LEU A 1143 43.87 -66.64 -31.92
CA LEU A 1143 42.68 -66.38 -31.10
C LEU A 1143 41.70 -67.57 -31.20
N THR A 1144 42.12 -68.78 -30.84
CA THR A 1144 41.21 -69.92 -30.71
C THR A 1144 40.42 -69.87 -29.40
N ASP A 1145 40.85 -69.05 -28.43
CA ASP A 1145 40.17 -68.80 -27.15
C ASP A 1145 39.97 -67.30 -26.86
N ARG A 1146 38.97 -66.98 -26.04
CA ARG A 1146 38.59 -65.61 -25.68
C ARG A 1146 39.63 -64.96 -24.76
N LYS A 1147 39.99 -63.70 -25.03
CA LYS A 1147 40.82 -62.85 -24.17
C LYS A 1147 40.11 -61.52 -23.89
N PHE A 1148 40.23 -61.03 -22.68
CA PHE A 1148 39.60 -59.80 -22.19
C PHE A 1148 40.65 -58.90 -21.56
N ILE A 1149 40.46 -57.59 -21.71
CA ILE A 1149 41.34 -56.56 -21.15
C ILE A 1149 40.47 -55.50 -20.47
N ARG A 1150 40.91 -54.98 -19.33
CA ARG A 1150 40.25 -53.87 -18.63
C ARG A 1150 41.26 -52.97 -17.94
N ILE A 1151 40.81 -51.77 -17.59
CA ILE A 1151 41.56 -50.82 -16.77
C ILE A 1151 40.86 -50.71 -15.43
N GLU A 1152 41.63 -50.87 -14.36
CA GLU A 1152 41.20 -50.63 -13.00
C GLU A 1152 41.81 -49.32 -12.50
N VAL A 1153 40.97 -48.44 -11.98
CA VAL A 1153 41.40 -47.20 -11.32
C VAL A 1153 41.16 -47.31 -9.82
N THR A 1154 42.12 -46.89 -9.01
CA THR A 1154 42.04 -46.98 -7.55
C THR A 1154 42.47 -45.68 -6.91
N ASP A 1155 41.67 -45.23 -5.95
CA ASP A 1155 42.01 -44.10 -5.09
C ASP A 1155 43.04 -44.53 -4.04
N LEU A 1156 44.17 -43.83 -3.96
CA LEU A 1156 45.24 -44.12 -3.02
C LEU A 1156 45.25 -43.15 -1.82
N THR A 1157 44.22 -42.31 -1.66
CA THR A 1157 44.08 -41.47 -0.45
C THR A 1157 43.79 -42.35 0.78
N PRO A 1158 44.46 -42.12 1.93
CA PRO A 1158 44.28 -42.89 3.17
C PRO A 1158 42.86 -42.88 3.73
#